data_AF-A0A812WGQ2-F1
#
_entry.id   AF-A0A812WGQ2-F1
#
_cell.length_a   1.000
_cell.length_b   1.000
_cell.length_c   1.000
_cell.angle_alpha   90.00
_cell.angle_beta   90.00
_cell.angle_gamma   90.00
#
_symmetry.space_group_name_H-M   'P 1'
#
loop_
_entity.id
_entity.type
_entity.pdbx_description
1 polymer ?
#
loop_
_entity_poly.entity_id
_entity_poly.type
_entity_poly.pdbx_seq_one_letter_code
_entity_poly.pdbx_strand_id
1 'polypeptide(L)'
;MVSLRSAAMRSLGDLIVQSPENGKIAFRNIRCSSAGAALDAGRNLLLEGPGSIHFENLYSLKGGAAAKANKGVINSTVANLLIRKCSGHYRGGALYAGLGIHLHSDGIVRFEDCTSSWRGGALSSRGDLTLTGSAKYIFRQCSSKGKVIGGGALSAIGSVVLKLGSGGSATFYDCTAPAVTRGGSGGAISSNADIYIISSRVVFEACWSGTGDGNAMIAATGKVIISADSRVWLSDSMTRFSGSAIFALTAILPVDADMLSDVLSLRPILASKSSAQGDDICPAGSRFTISDSGLPRTGECRLCGIGTASLAPTRVQIREKVKAPEPGMRLVLVKKDSPNAIESFEDLVLTNSDGSSLGLVEGDWDPNLEASTLKLGRQKLNFTFNRGVFRTADGWLLAVLFNLIYPDTKLVIINEDETDLWTDMNKSVMFRIGQHGKVGPAFAPGLVLGFDHEVVPVFDPPNPYKACVPCHLLAKEFAEKLWCKGATHVSSLPGYMLFHDFATRSLEVHACPNSWVCPGSNLSLTTEGELTSSSRLCSDGYERSRGCMQCSPGYGRQKLDPFTCRKCRTGLLGQLSKTMLLNGLFYIWAMRSAKPRTNTRQIFKMFLAFLAISCRSLAAVPHTRHFGRLKGDFNYYAQLLRSAFFTADVMISAEPGSGAESFDCWFGGPLGVCSNLVLSWTTPLALLLISFAFLRGHYVRSLVIWGNVFAPGLFGAAAMLGPCVATQDGGQRVLMYEAAFDTQCASTVLEALKLPRSWLAIFTSLLLFILGPVLWLSLANADLEQAEDQRQTIGYLVAGYRPTLRWWEVTVLARKAAIYVVATSFPMSWAPGTHLIYLLGIILVAELVHVTVKPYENASFNRLEAQTLGISAICLALVLSLLVEWPFMPYSCYVVGITCLLLITAGMYFFFIRLYVKAAFAANKSRQVFETEMLPVQVPSSRTEFQETSH
;
A
#
# COMPACT_ATOMS: atom_id res chain seq x y z
N MET A 1 46.39 -6.89 15.87
CA MET A 1 45.30 -7.39 14.99
C MET A 1 45.90 -7.60 13.60
N VAL A 2 45.86 -8.83 13.08
CA VAL A 2 46.39 -9.20 11.75
C VAL A 2 45.39 -8.80 10.68
N SER A 3 45.82 -8.00 9.70
CA SER A 3 44.97 -7.57 8.59
C SER A 3 45.18 -8.48 7.38
N LEU A 4 44.13 -9.18 6.96
CA LEU A 4 44.13 -10.08 5.80
C LEU A 4 43.25 -9.52 4.69
N ARG A 5 43.64 -9.78 3.43
CA ARG A 5 42.80 -9.49 2.26
C ARG A 5 41.70 -10.53 2.06
N SER A 6 41.90 -11.76 2.54
CA SER A 6 40.95 -12.88 2.50
C SER A 6 40.73 -13.48 3.89
N ALA A 7 39.76 -14.38 4.03
CA ALA A 7 39.61 -15.19 5.24
C ALA A 7 40.90 -15.94 5.58
N ALA A 8 41.15 -16.21 6.87
CA ALA A 8 42.29 -16.99 7.31
C ALA A 8 42.29 -18.41 6.71
N MET A 9 41.10 -19.01 6.56
CA MET A 9 40.89 -20.24 5.80
C MET A 9 39.71 -20.06 4.86
N ARG A 10 39.93 -20.38 3.58
CA ARG A 10 38.94 -20.21 2.52
C ARG A 10 38.83 -21.47 1.67
N SER A 11 37.60 -21.92 1.44
CA SER A 11 37.26 -22.98 0.49
C SER A 11 36.22 -22.49 -0.51
N LEU A 12 36.39 -22.82 -1.79
CA LEU A 12 35.35 -22.57 -2.81
C LEU A 12 34.20 -23.59 -2.73
N GLY A 13 34.44 -24.75 -2.11
CA GLY A 13 33.47 -25.81 -1.89
C GLY A 13 33.02 -25.82 -0.43
N ASP A 14 33.03 -27.01 0.15
CA ASP A 14 32.75 -27.22 1.57
C ASP A 14 34.03 -27.00 2.40
N LEU A 15 33.87 -26.61 3.66
CA LEU A 15 34.96 -26.47 4.62
C LEU A 15 34.57 -27.20 5.91
N ILE A 16 35.43 -28.08 6.39
CA ILE A 16 35.23 -28.83 7.63
C ILE A 16 36.31 -28.40 8.61
N VAL A 17 35.92 -28.00 9.82
CA VAL A 17 36.83 -27.69 10.92
C VAL A 17 36.50 -28.61 12.07
N GLN A 18 37.38 -29.57 12.34
CA GLN A 18 37.18 -30.60 13.35
C GLN A 18 38.07 -30.31 14.56
N SER A 19 37.46 -30.07 15.72
CA SER A 19 38.18 -29.96 16.99
C SER A 19 38.59 -31.35 17.51
N PRO A 20 39.82 -31.52 18.02
CA PRO A 20 40.24 -32.77 18.64
C PRO A 20 39.47 -33.03 19.93
N GLU A 21 39.39 -34.29 20.37
CA GLU A 21 38.90 -34.61 21.71
C GLU A 21 39.75 -33.91 22.77
N ASN A 22 39.08 -33.15 23.66
CA ASN A 22 39.70 -32.25 24.63
C ASN A 22 40.59 -31.14 24.02
N GLY A 23 40.67 -31.04 22.70
CA GLY A 23 41.47 -30.05 21.99
C GLY A 23 40.76 -28.71 21.86
N LYS A 24 41.54 -27.65 21.63
CA LYS A 24 41.04 -26.30 21.43
C LYS A 24 41.57 -25.71 20.13
N ILE A 25 40.67 -25.31 19.24
CA ILE A 25 40.99 -24.52 18.05
C ILE A 25 40.62 -23.07 18.32
N ALA A 26 41.52 -22.12 18.08
CA ALA A 26 41.27 -20.71 18.35
C ALA A 26 41.69 -19.80 17.19
N PHE A 27 40.79 -18.92 16.76
CA PHE A 27 41.05 -17.83 15.82
C PHE A 27 41.00 -16.50 16.57
N ARG A 28 42.10 -15.74 16.54
CA ARG A 28 42.25 -14.53 17.36
C ARG A 28 42.78 -13.35 16.57
N ASN A 29 42.24 -12.17 16.85
CA ASN A 29 42.81 -10.89 16.41
C ASN A 29 42.93 -10.75 14.89
N ILE A 30 41.94 -11.21 14.11
CA ILE A 30 41.96 -11.20 12.64
C ILE A 30 41.00 -10.13 12.11
N ARG A 31 41.50 -9.28 11.23
CA ARG A 31 40.72 -8.30 10.47
C ARG A 31 40.75 -8.68 9.00
N CYS A 32 39.60 -8.85 8.38
CA CYS A 32 39.51 -9.14 6.95
C CYS A 32 38.77 -8.03 6.21
N SER A 33 39.37 -7.52 5.13
CA SER A 33 38.73 -6.51 4.27
C SER A 33 37.76 -7.10 3.24
N SER A 34 37.71 -8.43 3.09
CA SER A 34 36.76 -9.12 2.22
C SER A 34 35.69 -9.84 3.02
N ALA A 35 35.50 -11.15 2.81
CA ALA A 35 34.38 -11.90 3.34
C ALA A 35 34.79 -13.06 4.25
N GLY A 36 34.21 -13.13 5.46
CA GLY A 36 34.62 -14.07 6.52
C GLY A 36 36.00 -13.74 7.08
N ALA A 37 36.16 -13.43 8.38
CA ALA A 37 37.50 -13.10 8.89
C ALA A 37 38.33 -14.36 9.14
N ALA A 38 37.77 -15.34 9.86
CA ALA A 38 38.46 -16.61 10.09
C ALA A 38 38.13 -17.65 9.01
N LEU A 39 36.85 -17.94 8.75
CA LEU A 39 36.43 -19.01 7.85
C LEU A 39 35.50 -18.50 6.73
N ASP A 40 35.78 -18.85 5.47
CA ASP A 40 34.90 -18.56 4.31
C ASP A 40 34.73 -19.81 3.43
N ALA A 41 33.52 -20.38 3.42
CA ALA A 41 33.12 -21.49 2.57
C ALA A 41 32.19 -21.02 1.43
N GLY A 42 32.44 -21.51 0.21
CA GLY A 42 31.59 -21.25 -0.94
C GLY A 42 30.24 -21.96 -0.84
N ARG A 43 30.24 -23.20 -0.31
CA ARG A 43 29.08 -24.04 -0.04
C ARG A 43 28.87 -24.19 1.46
N ASN A 44 29.06 -25.38 2.02
CA ASN A 44 28.76 -25.68 3.42
C ASN A 44 29.99 -25.49 4.31
N LEU A 45 29.73 -25.07 5.55
CA LEU A 45 30.74 -25.01 6.59
C LEU A 45 30.31 -25.92 7.73
N LEU A 46 31.17 -26.86 8.09
CA LEU A 46 30.91 -27.86 9.10
C LEU A 46 31.92 -27.70 10.24
N LEU A 47 31.43 -27.37 11.44
CA LEU A 47 32.22 -27.25 12.66
C LEU A 47 31.93 -28.50 13.51
N GLU A 48 32.91 -29.39 13.65
CA GLU A 48 32.70 -30.69 14.29
C GLU A 48 33.71 -30.97 15.40
N GLY A 49 33.46 -32.03 16.15
CA GLY A 49 34.40 -32.60 17.10
C GLY A 49 34.03 -32.32 18.56
N PRO A 50 34.49 -33.18 19.49
CA PRO A 50 34.12 -33.10 20.91
C PRO A 50 34.87 -32.01 21.69
N GLY A 51 35.83 -31.32 21.07
CA GLY A 51 36.63 -30.26 21.70
C GLY A 51 35.94 -28.90 21.75
N SER A 52 36.76 -27.84 21.81
CA SER A 52 36.30 -26.45 21.81
C SER A 52 36.80 -25.65 20.60
N ILE A 53 35.93 -24.81 20.05
CA ILE A 53 36.31 -23.85 19.00
C ILE A 53 36.05 -22.42 19.50
N HIS A 54 37.08 -21.59 19.41
CA HIS A 54 37.10 -20.22 19.91
C HIS A 54 37.32 -19.22 18.77
N PHE A 55 36.47 -18.21 18.69
CA PHE A 55 36.60 -17.07 17.79
C PHE A 55 36.63 -15.79 18.62
N GLU A 56 37.70 -15.01 18.53
CA GLU A 56 37.90 -13.88 19.43
C GLU A 56 38.52 -12.68 18.73
N ASN A 57 37.92 -11.50 18.93
CA ASN A 57 38.42 -10.23 18.39
C ASN A 57 38.59 -10.29 16.86
N LEU A 58 37.51 -10.64 16.16
CA LEU A 58 37.49 -10.79 14.71
C LEU A 58 36.67 -9.68 14.05
N TYR A 59 37.12 -9.21 12.90
CA TYR A 59 36.40 -8.21 12.10
C TYR A 59 36.32 -8.64 10.64
N SER A 60 35.14 -8.57 10.02
CA SER A 60 34.98 -8.78 8.57
C SER A 60 34.17 -7.65 7.93
N LEU A 61 34.59 -7.22 6.75
CA LEU A 61 33.81 -6.27 5.96
C LEU A 61 32.53 -6.91 5.40
N LYS A 62 32.55 -8.20 5.02
CA LYS A 62 31.40 -8.89 4.41
C LYS A 62 31.17 -10.28 5.04
N GLY A 63 29.93 -10.62 5.37
CA GLY A 63 29.59 -11.84 6.09
C GLY A 63 29.86 -11.78 7.59
N GLY A 64 29.77 -12.94 8.23
CA GLY A 64 30.11 -13.11 9.64
C GLY A 64 31.62 -13.06 9.85
N ALA A 65 32.06 -12.38 10.90
CA ALA A 65 33.47 -12.24 11.24
C ALA A 65 34.13 -13.57 11.60
N ALA A 66 33.44 -14.44 12.34
CA ALA A 66 33.95 -15.78 12.64
C ALA A 66 33.85 -16.69 11.41
N ALA A 67 32.67 -16.78 10.80
CA ALA A 67 32.47 -17.71 9.71
C ALA A 67 31.40 -17.27 8.70
N LYS A 68 31.60 -17.66 7.45
CA LYS A 68 30.68 -17.40 6.34
C LYS A 68 30.51 -18.65 5.46
N ALA A 69 29.25 -18.97 5.13
CA ALA A 69 28.86 -19.93 4.10
C ALA A 69 28.00 -19.24 3.05
N ASN A 70 28.55 -18.95 1.86
CA ASN A 70 27.90 -18.02 0.93
C ASN A 70 26.62 -18.57 0.27
N LYS A 71 26.64 -19.84 -0.14
CA LYS A 71 25.51 -20.52 -0.81
C LYS A 71 25.11 -21.82 -0.12
N GLY A 72 25.60 -22.06 1.10
CA GLY A 72 25.32 -23.29 1.82
C GLY A 72 24.92 -23.01 3.25
N VAL A 73 25.10 -24.05 4.05
CA VAL A 73 24.64 -24.13 5.42
C VAL A 73 25.84 -24.14 6.36
N ILE A 74 25.72 -23.46 7.50
CA ILE A 74 26.67 -23.63 8.61
C ILE A 74 26.09 -24.67 9.56
N ASN A 75 26.73 -25.82 9.65
CA ASN A 75 26.42 -26.87 10.62
C ASN A 75 27.48 -26.88 11.71
N SER A 76 27.07 -26.94 12.97
CA SER A 76 27.99 -27.13 14.08
C SER A 76 27.49 -28.28 14.94
N THR A 77 28.38 -29.20 15.33
CA THR A 77 28.15 -30.26 16.35
C THR A 77 29.14 -30.14 17.51
N VAL A 78 29.96 -29.08 17.55
CA VAL A 78 30.97 -28.87 18.57
C VAL A 78 30.36 -28.79 19.97
N ALA A 79 30.97 -29.47 20.93
CA ALA A 79 30.54 -29.44 22.33
C ALA A 79 30.63 -28.03 22.92
N ASN A 80 31.74 -27.30 22.69
CA ASN A 80 31.93 -25.96 23.22
C ASN A 80 32.31 -24.96 22.11
N LEU A 81 31.43 -23.99 21.85
CA LEU A 81 31.65 -22.93 20.86
C LEU A 81 31.65 -21.57 21.55
N LEU A 82 32.80 -20.88 21.56
CA LEU A 82 32.91 -19.53 22.13
C LEU A 82 33.23 -18.50 21.04
N ILE A 83 32.34 -17.55 20.84
CA ILE A 83 32.52 -16.43 19.90
C ILE A 83 32.41 -15.11 20.66
N ARG A 84 33.49 -14.34 20.72
CA ARG A 84 33.49 -13.07 21.45
C ARG A 84 34.13 -11.92 20.69
N LYS A 85 33.61 -10.70 20.89
CA LYS A 85 34.13 -9.45 20.30
C LYS A 85 34.28 -9.55 18.77
N CYS A 86 33.25 -10.08 18.11
CA CYS A 86 33.24 -10.30 16.66
C CYS A 86 32.36 -9.28 15.96
N SER A 87 32.86 -8.61 14.92
CA SER A 87 32.14 -7.54 14.23
C SER A 87 32.09 -7.74 12.71
N GLY A 88 30.88 -7.84 12.16
CA GLY A 88 30.63 -8.00 10.72
C GLY A 88 29.92 -6.79 10.13
N HIS A 89 30.52 -6.15 9.11
CA HIS A 89 29.97 -4.91 8.57
C HIS A 89 28.77 -5.18 7.63
N TYR A 90 28.91 -6.05 6.63
CA TYR A 90 27.84 -6.36 5.68
C TYR A 90 27.39 -7.81 5.80
N ARG A 91 26.14 -8.08 6.23
CA ARG A 91 25.52 -9.43 6.25
C ARG A 91 25.93 -10.35 7.41
N GLY A 92 25.55 -9.97 8.63
CA GLY A 92 25.79 -10.78 9.85
C GLY A 92 26.91 -10.22 10.71
N GLY A 93 26.93 -10.58 11.99
CA GLY A 93 27.98 -10.17 12.91
C GLY A 93 29.03 -11.25 13.12
N ALA A 94 28.71 -12.34 13.81
CA ALA A 94 29.64 -13.45 14.02
C ALA A 94 29.56 -14.54 12.92
N LEU A 95 28.38 -15.11 12.67
CA LEU A 95 28.17 -16.16 11.66
C LEU A 95 27.16 -15.72 10.59
N TYR A 96 27.44 -16.02 9.33
CA TYR A 96 26.54 -15.75 8.21
C TYR A 96 26.38 -16.92 7.25
N ALA A 97 25.14 -17.28 6.92
CA ALA A 97 24.85 -18.29 5.92
C ALA A 97 23.82 -17.85 4.87
N GLY A 98 24.05 -18.29 3.63
CA GLY A 98 23.16 -18.03 2.49
C GLY A 98 21.90 -18.89 2.45
N LEU A 99 21.97 -20.14 2.92
CA LEU A 99 20.82 -21.07 2.93
C LEU A 99 20.31 -21.40 4.33
N GLY A 100 21.19 -21.51 5.33
CA GLY A 100 20.75 -21.89 6.67
C GLY A 100 21.88 -21.94 7.69
N ILE A 101 21.53 -21.84 8.97
CA ILE A 101 22.45 -22.13 10.08
C ILE A 101 21.79 -23.19 10.96
N HIS A 102 22.44 -24.33 11.18
CA HIS A 102 22.02 -25.33 12.16
C HIS A 102 23.14 -25.53 13.19
N LEU A 103 22.90 -25.10 14.43
CA LEU A 103 23.82 -25.36 15.53
C LEU A 103 23.22 -26.46 16.39
N HIS A 104 23.83 -27.63 16.36
CA HIS A 104 23.57 -28.72 17.27
C HIS A 104 24.68 -28.76 18.32
N SER A 105 24.35 -28.80 19.60
CA SER A 105 25.37 -28.94 20.64
C SER A 105 24.75 -29.52 21.90
N ASP A 106 25.55 -30.25 22.66
CA ASP A 106 25.20 -30.76 24.00
C ASP A 106 26.04 -30.10 25.11
N GLY A 107 26.90 -29.12 24.79
CA GLY A 107 27.71 -28.39 25.76
C GLY A 107 27.32 -26.91 25.89
N ILE A 108 28.29 -26.00 25.74
CA ILE A 108 28.07 -24.55 25.91
C ILE A 108 28.39 -23.81 24.62
N VAL A 109 27.39 -23.12 24.09
CA VAL A 109 27.52 -22.25 22.91
C VAL A 109 27.34 -20.81 23.34
N ARG A 110 28.37 -19.99 23.21
CA ARG A 110 28.39 -18.62 23.75
C ARG A 110 28.80 -17.58 22.71
N PHE A 111 27.99 -16.53 22.61
CA PHE A 111 28.22 -15.32 21.80
C PHE A 111 28.28 -14.11 22.73
N GLU A 112 29.41 -13.40 22.77
CA GLU A 112 29.63 -12.22 23.61
C GLU A 112 30.10 -11.03 22.76
N ASP A 113 29.56 -9.83 22.98
CA ASP A 113 30.01 -8.59 22.30
C ASP A 113 30.04 -8.70 20.77
N CYS A 114 29.08 -9.41 20.18
CA CYS A 114 29.02 -9.62 18.74
C CYS A 114 28.18 -8.53 18.07
N THR A 115 28.75 -7.85 17.07
CA THR A 115 28.11 -6.69 16.43
C THR A 115 27.95 -6.88 14.93
N SER A 116 26.83 -6.43 14.37
CA SER A 116 26.64 -6.33 12.91
C SER A 116 26.17 -4.93 12.54
N SER A 117 26.55 -4.38 11.39
CA SER A 117 25.86 -3.20 10.84
C SER A 117 24.71 -3.51 9.88
N TRP A 118 24.25 -4.77 9.82
CA TRP A 118 23.09 -5.12 9.00
C TRP A 118 22.03 -5.92 9.77
N ARG A 119 22.25 -7.21 9.99
CA ARG A 119 21.24 -8.14 10.55
C ARG A 119 21.93 -9.15 11.45
N GLY A 120 21.45 -9.32 12.68
CA GLY A 120 21.94 -10.35 13.60
C GLY A 120 23.37 -10.08 14.04
N GLY A 121 23.54 -9.56 15.26
CA GLY A 121 24.86 -9.34 15.86
C GLY A 121 25.63 -10.66 16.07
N ALA A 122 24.95 -11.74 16.43
CA ALA A 122 25.55 -13.06 16.54
C ALA A 122 25.37 -13.88 15.24
N LEU A 123 24.12 -14.20 14.89
CA LEU A 123 23.80 -15.12 13.80
C LEU A 123 22.91 -14.45 12.75
N SER A 124 23.23 -14.65 11.47
CA SER A 124 22.49 -14.09 10.35
C SER A 124 22.31 -15.10 9.23
N SER A 125 21.06 -15.47 8.91
CA SER A 125 20.73 -16.43 7.87
C SER A 125 19.79 -15.83 6.82
N ARG A 126 20.00 -16.18 5.55
CA ARG A 126 19.05 -15.90 4.46
C ARG A 126 18.00 -16.99 4.27
N GLY A 127 18.18 -18.17 4.85
CA GLY A 127 17.11 -19.15 5.01
C GLY A 127 16.85 -19.38 6.48
N ASP A 128 16.76 -20.62 6.90
CA ASP A 128 16.39 -20.98 8.27
C ASP A 128 17.56 -20.85 9.25
N LEU A 129 17.24 -20.70 10.52
CA LEU A 129 18.18 -20.72 11.64
C LEU A 129 17.65 -21.68 12.68
N THR A 130 18.35 -22.80 12.91
CA THR A 130 17.94 -23.84 13.86
C THR A 130 18.98 -24.00 14.96
N LEU A 131 18.57 -23.92 16.22
CA LEU A 131 19.37 -24.31 17.39
C LEU A 131 18.79 -25.59 17.96
N THR A 132 19.61 -26.63 18.15
CA THR A 132 19.17 -27.96 18.61
C THR A 132 20.14 -28.62 19.58
N GLY A 133 19.70 -29.68 20.26
CA GLY A 133 20.53 -30.42 21.22
C GLY A 133 20.34 -29.91 22.65
N SER A 134 21.06 -30.50 23.60
CA SER A 134 20.90 -30.22 25.05
C SER A 134 21.77 -29.06 25.57
N ALA A 135 22.43 -28.31 24.68
CA ALA A 135 23.34 -27.24 25.05
C ALA A 135 22.69 -26.03 25.73
N LYS A 136 23.54 -25.31 26.45
CA LYS A 136 23.27 -23.95 26.95
C LYS A 136 23.78 -22.91 25.95
N TYR A 137 22.86 -22.28 25.22
CA TYR A 137 23.10 -21.19 24.31
C TYR A 137 23.04 -19.85 25.06
N ILE A 138 24.11 -19.06 25.00
CA ILE A 138 24.20 -17.77 25.70
C ILE A 138 24.57 -16.68 24.70
N PHE A 139 23.72 -15.67 24.57
CA PHE A 139 23.95 -14.47 23.75
C PHE A 139 24.01 -13.28 24.69
N ARG A 140 25.15 -12.60 24.74
CA ARG A 140 25.38 -11.46 25.63
C ARG A 140 25.89 -10.27 24.84
N GLN A 141 25.28 -9.11 25.03
CA GLN A 141 25.73 -7.85 24.43
C GLN A 141 25.85 -7.93 22.91
N CYS A 142 24.93 -8.66 22.28
CA CYS A 142 24.89 -8.81 20.83
C CYS A 142 24.04 -7.70 20.23
N SER A 143 24.60 -6.97 19.26
CA SER A 143 23.93 -5.80 18.69
C SER A 143 23.94 -5.80 17.17
N SER A 144 22.78 -5.53 16.57
CA SER A 144 22.71 -5.11 15.17
C SER A 144 22.67 -3.58 15.16
N LYS A 145 23.35 -2.91 14.22
CA LYS A 145 23.36 -1.44 14.02
C LYS A 145 22.75 -1.04 12.67
N GLY A 146 22.24 -2.02 11.92
CA GLY A 146 21.70 -1.80 10.59
C GLY A 146 20.33 -1.16 10.61
N LYS A 147 20.07 -0.27 9.65
CA LYS A 147 18.73 0.29 9.36
C LYS A 147 17.86 -0.70 8.58
N VAL A 148 17.96 -1.99 8.86
CA VAL A 148 17.15 -3.03 8.22
C VAL A 148 16.57 -3.93 9.29
N ILE A 149 15.38 -4.48 9.03
CA ILE A 149 14.72 -5.48 9.88
C ILE A 149 15.74 -6.56 10.24
N GLY A 150 15.97 -6.74 11.53
CA GLY A 150 16.91 -7.71 12.08
C GLY A 150 16.81 -7.84 13.59
N GLY A 151 17.41 -8.91 14.12
CA GLY A 151 17.52 -9.14 15.56
C GLY A 151 18.87 -8.69 16.08
N GLY A 152 18.97 -8.29 17.34
CA GLY A 152 20.26 -7.93 17.95
C GLY A 152 21.19 -9.12 18.08
N ALA A 153 20.68 -10.30 18.41
CA ALA A 153 21.44 -11.56 18.42
C ALA A 153 21.20 -12.39 17.15
N LEU A 154 19.94 -12.77 16.88
CA LEU A 154 19.56 -13.71 15.83
C LEU A 154 18.75 -13.01 14.74
N SER A 155 19.11 -13.21 13.47
CA SER A 155 18.30 -12.74 12.35
C SER A 155 18.22 -13.78 11.24
N ALA A 156 16.99 -14.12 10.82
CA ALA A 156 16.74 -15.03 9.70
C ALA A 156 15.71 -14.43 8.73
N ILE A 157 15.89 -14.65 7.42
CA ILE A 157 14.80 -14.42 6.46
C ILE A 157 13.82 -15.60 6.47
N GLY A 158 14.34 -16.82 6.63
CA GLY A 158 13.53 -18.00 6.90
C GLY A 158 13.13 -18.08 8.37
N SER A 159 12.75 -19.27 8.79
CA SER A 159 12.24 -19.51 10.14
C SER A 159 13.37 -19.56 11.16
N VAL A 160 13.08 -19.15 12.40
CA VAL A 160 13.96 -19.38 13.55
C VAL A 160 13.38 -20.53 14.36
N VAL A 161 14.14 -21.61 14.55
CA VAL A 161 13.71 -22.81 15.28
C VAL A 161 14.64 -23.03 16.46
N LEU A 162 14.11 -22.93 17.67
CA LEU A 162 14.77 -23.27 18.92
C LEU A 162 14.20 -24.61 19.39
N LYS A 163 14.90 -25.71 19.14
CA LYS A 163 14.47 -27.08 19.51
C LYS A 163 15.51 -27.70 20.45
N LEU A 164 15.52 -27.22 21.69
CA LEU A 164 16.49 -27.65 22.70
C LEU A 164 16.02 -28.94 23.38
N GLY A 165 16.95 -29.85 23.69
CA GLY A 165 16.68 -31.10 24.38
C GLY A 165 16.43 -30.89 25.89
N SER A 166 16.17 -31.98 26.62
CA SER A 166 16.02 -31.94 28.07
C SER A 166 17.26 -31.34 28.75
N GLY A 167 17.10 -30.17 29.40
CA GLY A 167 18.19 -29.42 30.03
C GLY A 167 18.81 -28.32 29.17
N GLY A 168 18.50 -28.29 27.86
CA GLY A 168 18.93 -27.24 26.97
C GLY A 168 18.24 -25.91 27.26
N SER A 169 18.98 -24.81 27.10
CA SER A 169 18.44 -23.46 27.31
C SER A 169 19.06 -22.44 26.36
N ALA A 170 18.32 -21.39 26.03
CA ALA A 170 18.82 -20.24 25.29
C ALA A 170 18.59 -18.97 26.10
N THR A 171 19.65 -18.21 26.36
CA THR A 171 19.56 -16.96 27.12
C THR A 171 20.13 -15.79 26.36
N PHE A 172 19.38 -14.69 26.35
CA PHE A 172 19.72 -13.43 25.69
C PHE A 172 19.84 -12.32 26.74
N TYR A 173 21.02 -11.75 26.84
CA TYR A 173 21.35 -10.68 27.78
C TYR A 173 21.77 -9.42 27.01
N ASP A 174 21.11 -8.30 27.26
CA ASP A 174 21.50 -6.98 26.74
C ASP A 174 21.68 -6.98 25.20
N CYS A 175 20.76 -7.63 24.49
CA CYS A 175 20.78 -7.70 23.03
C CYS A 175 19.97 -6.56 22.43
N THR A 176 20.53 -5.89 21.41
CA THR A 176 19.98 -4.62 20.91
C THR A 176 19.87 -4.55 19.40
N ALA A 177 18.79 -3.96 18.89
CA ALA A 177 18.63 -3.62 17.47
C ALA A 177 18.04 -2.21 17.31
N PRO A 178 18.57 -1.36 16.41
CA PRO A 178 18.13 0.02 16.25
C PRO A 178 16.75 0.11 15.64
N ALA A 179 16.15 1.30 15.79
CA ALA A 179 14.92 1.66 15.12
C ALA A 179 15.09 1.61 13.59
N VAL A 180 14.24 0.86 12.90
CA VAL A 180 14.18 0.82 11.44
C VAL A 180 12.92 1.57 11.00
N THR A 181 13.06 2.42 9.99
CA THR A 181 11.97 3.29 9.52
C THR A 181 10.80 2.53 8.87
N ARG A 182 10.99 1.26 8.50
CA ARG A 182 9.97 0.39 7.91
C ARG A 182 10.19 -1.08 8.30
N GLY A 183 9.22 -1.64 9.03
CA GLY A 183 9.23 -2.99 9.57
C GLY A 183 10.01 -3.07 10.89
N GLY A 184 9.35 -3.55 11.95
CA GLY A 184 9.93 -3.62 13.29
C GLY A 184 11.22 -4.44 13.35
N SER A 185 12.00 -4.25 14.40
CA SER A 185 13.20 -5.06 14.70
C SER A 185 13.03 -5.77 16.04
N GLY A 186 13.67 -6.92 16.20
CA GLY A 186 13.65 -7.67 17.45
C GLY A 186 14.89 -7.32 18.27
N GLY A 187 14.77 -7.02 19.57
CA GLY A 187 15.99 -6.73 20.36
C GLY A 187 16.94 -7.92 20.42
N ALA A 188 16.42 -9.15 20.55
CA ALA A 188 17.22 -10.37 20.50
C ALA A 188 17.02 -11.17 19.19
N ILE A 189 15.77 -11.49 18.83
CA ILE A 189 15.45 -12.42 17.73
C ILE A 189 14.58 -11.74 16.67
N SER A 190 14.92 -11.89 15.40
CA SER A 190 14.08 -11.49 14.28
C SER A 190 14.02 -12.55 13.19
N SER A 191 12.80 -12.90 12.79
CA SER A 191 12.51 -13.71 11.62
C SER A 191 11.60 -12.94 10.67
N ASN A 192 11.82 -13.07 9.36
CA ASN A 192 10.79 -12.66 8.40
C ASN A 192 9.67 -13.70 8.27
N ALA A 193 9.94 -14.97 8.57
CA ALA A 193 8.98 -16.07 8.54
C ALA A 193 8.52 -16.41 9.98
N ASP A 194 8.45 -17.70 10.30
CA ASP A 194 7.95 -18.20 11.58
C ASP A 194 9.08 -18.31 12.62
N ILE A 195 8.68 -18.28 13.90
CA ILE A 195 9.55 -18.59 15.04
C ILE A 195 8.95 -19.77 15.80
N TYR A 196 9.72 -20.83 15.96
CA TYR A 196 9.36 -22.04 16.69
C TYR A 196 10.21 -22.16 17.93
N ILE A 197 9.59 -22.30 19.10
CA ILE A 197 10.24 -22.62 20.37
C ILE A 197 9.66 -23.95 20.85
N ILE A 198 10.47 -25.00 20.82
CA ILE A 198 10.07 -26.39 21.04
C ILE A 198 10.95 -27.02 22.13
N SER A 199 10.35 -27.61 23.16
CA SER A 199 11.03 -28.28 24.28
C SER A 199 12.12 -27.44 24.98
N SER A 200 12.02 -26.11 24.96
CA SER A 200 13.15 -25.20 25.28
C SER A 200 12.89 -24.29 26.48
N ARG A 201 13.92 -24.03 27.31
CA ARG A 201 13.93 -22.90 28.24
C ARG A 201 14.60 -21.69 27.59
N VAL A 202 13.83 -20.66 27.25
CA VAL A 202 14.31 -19.42 26.63
C VAL A 202 14.17 -18.25 27.60
N VAL A 203 15.22 -17.47 27.80
CA VAL A 203 15.29 -16.38 28.79
C VAL A 203 15.76 -15.11 28.10
N PHE A 204 15.04 -14.00 28.28
CA PHE A 204 15.44 -12.68 27.78
C PHE A 204 15.60 -11.69 28.93
N GLU A 205 16.76 -11.04 28.98
CA GLU A 205 17.12 -10.07 30.02
C GLU A 205 17.70 -8.81 29.38
N ALA A 206 17.13 -7.66 29.72
CA ALA A 206 17.53 -6.34 29.22
C ALA A 206 17.65 -6.24 27.68
N CYS A 207 16.88 -7.02 26.91
CA CYS A 207 16.87 -6.91 25.45
C CYS A 207 15.92 -5.81 24.99
N TRP A 208 16.30 -5.02 24.00
CA TRP A 208 15.44 -3.94 23.50
C TRP A 208 15.61 -3.65 22.01
N SER A 209 14.54 -3.13 21.41
CA SER A 209 14.49 -2.71 20.01
C SER A 209 14.16 -1.22 19.93
N GLY A 210 14.86 -0.48 19.08
CA GLY A 210 14.61 0.96 18.93
C GLY A 210 13.26 1.31 18.28
N THR A 211 12.56 0.35 17.66
CA THR A 211 11.24 0.61 17.04
C THR A 211 10.07 0.54 18.01
N GLY A 212 10.24 0.01 19.22
CA GLY A 212 9.14 -0.32 20.15
C GLY A 212 8.29 -1.54 19.74
N ASP A 213 8.34 -1.96 18.48
CA ASP A 213 7.69 -3.20 18.03
C ASP A 213 8.62 -4.42 18.18
N GLY A 214 8.57 -5.13 19.32
CA GLY A 214 9.30 -6.39 19.55
C GLY A 214 10.60 -6.25 20.35
N ASN A 215 10.54 -5.81 21.61
CA ASN A 215 11.72 -5.60 22.46
C ASN A 215 12.61 -6.85 22.58
N ALA A 216 12.04 -8.05 22.62
CA ALA A 216 12.79 -9.31 22.63
C ALA A 216 12.77 -9.99 21.27
N MET A 217 11.59 -10.14 20.66
CA MET A 217 11.40 -11.02 19.51
C MET A 217 10.40 -10.47 18.50
N ILE A 218 10.71 -10.63 17.20
CA ILE A 218 9.79 -10.28 16.11
C ILE A 218 9.71 -11.38 15.02
N ALA A 219 8.50 -11.79 14.69
CA ALA A 219 8.17 -12.56 13.48
C ALA A 219 7.43 -11.63 12.49
N ALA A 220 8.17 -11.03 11.56
CA ALA A 220 7.68 -9.87 10.79
C ALA A 220 6.50 -10.21 9.86
N THR A 221 6.48 -11.40 9.25
CA THR A 221 5.36 -11.84 8.39
C THR A 221 4.81 -13.23 8.76
N GLY A 222 5.48 -13.97 9.64
CA GLY A 222 5.05 -15.29 10.08
C GLY A 222 4.46 -15.33 11.48
N LYS A 223 4.43 -16.54 12.03
CA LYS A 223 3.83 -16.87 13.33
C LYS A 223 4.89 -17.14 14.39
N VAL A 224 4.55 -16.92 15.65
CA VAL A 224 5.32 -17.43 16.79
C VAL A 224 4.59 -18.66 17.33
N ILE A 225 5.29 -19.78 17.46
CA ILE A 225 4.75 -21.04 17.98
C ILE A 225 5.62 -21.47 19.16
N ILE A 226 5.03 -21.52 20.34
CA ILE A 226 5.66 -22.03 21.55
C ILE A 226 5.00 -23.36 21.88
N SER A 227 5.78 -24.44 22.00
CA SER A 227 5.25 -25.76 22.37
C SER A 227 4.88 -25.82 23.85
N ALA A 228 4.00 -26.76 24.23
CA ALA A 228 3.53 -26.93 25.60
C ALA A 228 4.63 -27.21 26.63
N ASP A 229 5.72 -27.83 26.20
CA ASP A 229 6.89 -28.16 27.03
C ASP A 229 7.96 -27.06 27.04
N SER A 230 7.76 -25.94 26.33
CA SER A 230 8.72 -24.83 26.28
C SER A 230 8.41 -23.73 27.30
N ARG A 231 9.42 -23.26 28.04
CA ARG A 231 9.31 -22.14 28.97
C ARG A 231 9.97 -20.90 28.38
N VAL A 232 9.26 -19.78 28.27
CA VAL A 232 9.84 -18.49 27.85
C VAL A 232 9.73 -17.50 29.01
N TRP A 233 10.87 -16.96 29.44
CA TRP A 233 10.96 -15.99 30.55
C TRP A 233 11.44 -14.63 30.05
N LEU A 234 10.75 -13.58 30.47
CA LEU A 234 11.07 -12.18 30.16
C LEU A 234 11.41 -11.49 31.49
N SER A 235 12.63 -10.98 31.64
CA SER A 235 13.03 -10.26 32.85
C SER A 235 12.30 -8.94 33.01
N ASP A 236 12.02 -8.54 34.26
CA ASP A 236 11.46 -7.23 34.64
C ASP A 236 12.22 -6.05 34.05
N SER A 237 13.53 -6.21 33.82
CA SER A 237 14.37 -5.20 33.18
C SER A 237 13.90 -4.79 31.77
N MET A 238 13.09 -5.63 31.09
CA MET A 238 12.54 -5.32 29.77
C MET A 238 11.32 -4.40 29.80
N THR A 239 10.73 -4.15 30.97
CA THR A 239 9.57 -3.24 31.13
C THR A 239 9.91 -1.76 30.95
N ARG A 240 11.20 -1.41 31.01
CA ARG A 240 11.67 -0.01 30.88
C ARG A 240 11.57 0.56 29.47
N PHE A 241 11.18 -0.25 28.48
CA PHE A 241 11.16 0.15 27.07
C PHE A 241 9.73 0.15 26.53
N SER A 242 9.33 1.23 25.85
CA SER A 242 8.02 1.35 25.22
C SER A 242 7.87 0.32 24.10
N GLY A 243 6.95 -0.64 24.24
CA GLY A 243 6.78 -1.67 23.23
C GLY A 243 6.26 -3.02 23.70
N SER A 244 5.88 -3.88 22.74
CA SER A 244 5.59 -5.29 23.01
C SER A 244 6.90 -6.09 23.09
N ALA A 245 7.04 -7.00 24.06
CA ALA A 245 8.22 -7.86 24.14
C ALA A 245 8.30 -8.85 22.95
N ILE A 246 7.16 -9.35 22.51
CA ILE A 246 7.02 -10.27 21.38
C ILE A 246 6.04 -9.68 20.37
N PHE A 247 6.49 -9.51 19.12
CA PHE A 247 5.64 -9.08 18.01
C PHE A 247 5.52 -10.19 16.95
N ALA A 248 4.30 -10.56 16.59
CA ALA A 248 4.01 -11.50 15.51
C ALA A 248 2.64 -11.24 14.91
N LEU A 249 2.44 -11.60 13.63
CA LEU A 249 1.11 -11.54 13.01
C LEU A 249 0.14 -12.55 13.61
N THR A 250 0.66 -13.69 14.08
CA THR A 250 -0.10 -14.73 14.77
C THR A 250 0.79 -15.38 15.81
N ALA A 251 0.28 -15.61 17.01
CA ALA A 251 0.98 -16.37 18.05
C ALA A 251 0.14 -17.59 18.44
N ILE A 252 0.78 -18.75 18.56
CA ILE A 252 0.18 -19.98 19.07
C ILE A 252 0.92 -20.31 20.36
N LEU A 253 0.20 -20.23 21.47
CA LEU A 253 0.71 -20.49 22.82
C LEU A 253 -0.03 -21.68 23.43
N PRO A 254 0.64 -22.51 24.25
CA PRO A 254 -0.03 -23.59 24.96
C PRO A 254 -0.95 -23.00 26.06
N VAL A 255 -2.07 -23.67 26.31
CA VAL A 255 -3.17 -23.16 27.16
C VAL A 255 -3.06 -23.62 28.62
N ASP A 256 -2.02 -24.37 29.00
CA ASP A 256 -1.87 -24.82 30.39
C ASP A 256 -1.54 -23.65 31.34
N ALA A 257 -2.44 -23.49 32.32
CA ALA A 257 -2.69 -22.26 33.09
C ALA A 257 -1.52 -21.77 33.97
N ASP A 258 -0.55 -22.61 34.32
CA ASP A 258 0.58 -22.23 35.17
C ASP A 258 1.73 -21.53 34.41
N MET A 259 1.74 -21.57 33.07
CA MET A 259 2.72 -20.82 32.27
C MET A 259 2.31 -19.36 32.04
N LEU A 260 1.01 -19.09 32.09
CA LEU A 260 0.47 -17.78 31.75
C LEU A 260 0.64 -16.77 32.89
N SER A 261 0.77 -17.18 34.15
CA SER A 261 0.97 -16.24 35.26
C SER A 261 2.30 -15.49 35.20
N ASP A 262 3.38 -16.14 34.76
CA ASP A 262 4.70 -15.53 34.66
C ASP A 262 4.93 -14.82 33.31
N VAL A 263 4.21 -15.22 32.25
CA VAL A 263 4.26 -14.59 30.92
C VAL A 263 3.26 -13.43 30.80
N LEU A 264 2.17 -13.41 31.58
CA LEU A 264 1.11 -12.39 31.54
C LEU A 264 0.98 -11.52 32.81
N SER A 265 1.89 -11.60 33.80
CA SER A 265 1.92 -10.62 34.90
C SER A 265 2.25 -9.19 34.46
N LEU A 266 2.54 -8.99 33.17
CA LEU A 266 2.75 -7.70 32.52
C LEU A 266 1.70 -7.50 31.40
N ARG A 267 0.58 -6.84 31.74
CA ARG A 267 -0.33 -6.22 30.75
C ARG A 267 0.49 -5.21 29.93
N PRO A 268 0.49 -5.17 28.57
CA PRO A 268 -0.37 -5.85 27.58
C PRO A 268 0.44 -6.51 26.42
N ILE A 269 0.37 -7.82 26.23
CA ILE A 269 0.98 -8.48 25.06
C ILE A 269 0.04 -9.58 24.59
N LEU A 270 -0.25 -9.61 23.28
CA LEU A 270 -0.99 -10.61 22.47
C LEU A 270 -2.41 -10.22 22.05
N ALA A 271 -2.55 -9.84 20.78
CA ALA A 271 -3.80 -9.89 20.05
C ALA A 271 -3.96 -11.29 19.42
N SER A 272 -4.57 -12.25 20.12
CA SER A 272 -5.10 -13.46 19.49
C SER A 272 -6.33 -14.00 20.24
N LYS A 273 -7.27 -14.55 19.47
CA LYS A 273 -8.60 -15.00 19.91
C LYS A 273 -8.53 -16.46 20.35
N SER A 274 -9.14 -16.82 21.47
CA SER A 274 -9.54 -18.19 21.79
C SER A 274 -10.97 -18.17 22.37
N SER A 275 -11.76 -19.14 21.93
CA SER A 275 -13.15 -19.39 22.31
C SER A 275 -13.19 -20.45 23.42
N ALA A 276 -13.90 -20.13 24.51
CA ALA A 276 -14.81 -21.00 25.29
C ALA A 276 -14.71 -20.67 26.79
N GLN A 277 -15.87 -20.37 27.38
CA GLN A 277 -16.21 -20.29 28.81
C GLN A 277 -15.42 -19.23 29.61
N GLY A 278 -16.03 -18.36 30.40
CA GLY A 278 -17.34 -18.35 31.05
C GLY A 278 -17.09 -17.61 32.36
N ASP A 279 -17.87 -16.58 32.63
CA ASP A 279 -17.92 -15.81 33.87
C ASP A 279 -16.66 -15.02 34.28
N ASP A 280 -16.56 -13.78 33.80
CA ASP A 280 -15.95 -12.70 34.60
C ASP A 280 -16.98 -11.56 34.76
N ILE A 281 -17.44 -11.44 35.99
CA ILE A 281 -18.44 -10.51 36.49
C ILE A 281 -17.76 -9.14 36.74
N CYS A 282 -18.12 -8.07 36.03
CA CYS A 282 -17.85 -6.69 36.52
C CYS A 282 -19.05 -6.31 37.45
N PRO A 283 -18.90 -6.21 38.79
CA PRO A 283 -19.98 -5.72 39.65
C PRO A 283 -20.14 -4.19 39.52
N ALA A 284 -21.29 -3.66 39.94
CA ALA A 284 -21.62 -2.24 39.89
C ALA A 284 -20.65 -1.41 40.75
N GLY A 285 -19.84 -0.57 40.10
CA GLY A 285 -18.85 0.31 40.74
C GLY A 285 -17.42 -0.03 40.36
N SER A 286 -17.04 0.20 39.10
CA SER A 286 -15.66 0.05 38.62
C SER A 286 -14.73 1.07 39.32
N ARG A 287 -14.05 0.66 40.39
CA ARG A 287 -12.96 1.40 41.02
C ARG A 287 -11.66 1.21 40.22
N PHE A 288 -10.90 2.29 40.04
CA PHE A 288 -9.51 2.24 39.65
C PHE A 288 -8.71 1.48 40.71
N THR A 289 -7.88 0.51 40.32
CA THR A 289 -6.88 -0.05 41.24
C THR A 289 -5.62 0.81 41.16
N ILE A 290 -5.25 1.39 42.29
CA ILE A 290 -3.99 2.11 42.49
C ILE A 290 -2.90 1.05 42.70
N SER A 291 -1.81 1.16 41.94
CA SER A 291 -0.63 0.29 42.13
C SER A 291 0.13 0.64 43.41
N ASP A 292 1.04 -0.24 43.85
CA ASP A 292 1.88 0.00 45.05
C ASP A 292 2.74 1.28 44.97
N SER A 293 2.87 1.88 43.78
CA SER A 293 3.53 3.18 43.55
C SER A 293 2.56 4.38 43.54
N GLY A 294 1.30 4.20 43.92
CA GLY A 294 0.33 5.29 43.99
C GLY A 294 -0.19 5.79 42.64
N LEU A 295 0.02 5.05 41.54
CA LEU A 295 -0.48 5.42 40.20
C LEU A 295 -1.78 4.65 39.87
N PRO A 296 -2.85 5.33 39.40
CA PRO A 296 -4.08 4.68 38.99
C PRO A 296 -3.85 3.88 37.70
N ARG A 297 -4.20 2.58 37.70
CA ARG A 297 -4.27 1.79 36.46
C ARG A 297 -5.69 1.82 35.90
N THR A 298 -5.84 2.16 34.63
CA THR A 298 -7.08 1.95 33.87
C THR A 298 -7.33 0.44 33.76
N GLY A 299 -8.45 -0.04 34.29
CA GLY A 299 -8.91 -1.40 34.09
C GLY A 299 -9.56 -1.54 32.71
N GLU A 300 -9.16 -2.55 31.93
CA GLU A 300 -9.91 -2.98 30.74
C GLU A 300 -11.23 -3.66 31.16
N CYS A 301 -12.23 -2.93 31.66
CA CYS A 301 -13.60 -3.45 31.63
C CYS A 301 -14.12 -3.11 30.21
N ARG A 302 -14.11 -4.11 29.31
CA ARG A 302 -14.79 -3.99 28.01
C ARG A 302 -16.29 -3.90 28.30
N LEU A 303 -16.83 -2.69 28.25
CA LEU A 303 -18.27 -2.46 28.42
C LEU A 303 -19.11 -3.29 27.44
N CYS A 304 -18.55 -3.61 26.26
CA CYS A 304 -19.25 -4.25 25.15
C CYS A 304 -18.52 -5.53 24.68
N GLY A 305 -19.28 -6.62 24.47
CA GLY A 305 -18.76 -7.89 23.93
C GLY A 305 -18.35 -7.82 22.45
N ILE A 306 -17.77 -8.91 21.93
CA ILE A 306 -17.46 -9.03 20.49
C ILE A 306 -18.78 -8.94 19.70
N GLY A 307 -18.84 -8.09 18.68
CA GLY A 307 -20.06 -7.86 17.88
C GLY A 307 -20.90 -6.66 18.31
N THR A 308 -20.50 -5.92 19.34
CA THR A 308 -21.08 -4.64 19.74
C THR A 308 -20.00 -3.55 19.81
N ALA A 309 -20.39 -2.28 19.71
CA ALA A 309 -19.50 -1.12 19.92
C ALA A 309 -20.08 -0.20 21.01
N SER A 310 -19.22 0.36 21.85
CA SER A 310 -19.63 1.31 22.90
C SER A 310 -19.77 2.70 22.32
N LEU A 311 -20.91 3.37 22.59
CA LEU A 311 -21.03 4.80 22.40
C LEU A 311 -20.17 5.54 23.45
N ALA A 312 -19.62 6.70 23.08
CA ALA A 312 -18.86 7.56 24.01
C ALA A 312 -19.77 8.14 25.10
N PRO A 313 -19.25 8.44 26.32
CA PRO A 313 -20.03 9.13 27.35
C PRO A 313 -20.51 10.50 26.84
N THR A 314 -21.77 10.84 27.14
CA THR A 314 -22.43 12.06 26.65
C THR A 314 -21.94 13.32 27.35
N ARG A 315 -21.53 13.22 28.62
CA ARG A 315 -20.91 14.32 29.39
C ARG A 315 -20.21 13.78 30.64
N VAL A 316 -19.40 14.63 31.27
CA VAL A 316 -18.80 14.37 32.59
C VAL A 316 -19.49 15.26 33.62
N GLN A 317 -20.02 14.67 34.70
CA GLN A 317 -20.73 15.41 35.75
C GLN A 317 -19.97 15.32 37.08
N ILE A 318 -19.83 16.47 37.76
CA ILE A 318 -19.24 16.54 39.09
C ILE A 318 -20.35 16.23 40.12
N ARG A 319 -20.15 15.21 40.98
CA ARG A 319 -21.10 14.85 42.05
C ARG A 319 -21.15 15.95 43.11
N GLU A 320 -22.31 16.18 43.72
CA GLU A 320 -22.49 17.27 44.69
C GLU A 320 -21.56 17.17 45.90
N LYS A 321 -20.85 18.29 46.14
CA LYS A 321 -20.05 18.73 47.30
C LYS A 321 -19.68 17.67 48.33
N VAL A 322 -18.46 17.16 48.25
CA VAL A 322 -17.75 16.63 49.43
C VAL A 322 -17.45 17.81 50.36
N LYS A 323 -17.86 17.72 51.64
CA LYS A 323 -17.80 18.86 52.58
C LYS A 323 -16.37 19.20 53.08
N ALA A 324 -15.38 18.34 52.88
CA ALA A 324 -13.97 18.65 53.17
C ALA A 324 -13.02 17.64 52.47
N PRO A 325 -11.81 18.07 52.03
CA PRO A 325 -10.80 17.16 51.47
C PRO A 325 -10.15 16.31 52.57
N GLU A 326 -9.98 15.01 52.33
CA GLU A 326 -9.27 14.07 53.22
C GLU A 326 -7.79 13.91 52.83
N PRO A 327 -6.89 13.52 53.76
CA PRO A 327 -5.48 13.26 53.45
C PRO A 327 -5.32 12.17 52.38
N GLY A 328 -4.68 12.49 51.26
CA GLY A 328 -4.49 11.59 50.12
C GLY A 328 -5.31 11.91 48.87
N MET A 329 -6.27 12.85 48.96
CA MET A 329 -7.02 13.34 47.80
C MET A 329 -6.14 14.14 46.85
N ARG A 330 -6.21 13.84 45.54
CA ARG A 330 -5.44 14.54 44.50
C ARG A 330 -6.33 15.56 43.79
N LEU A 331 -5.76 16.72 43.55
CA LEU A 331 -6.37 17.80 42.77
C LEU A 331 -6.23 17.44 41.28
N VAL A 332 -7.34 17.27 40.58
CA VAL A 332 -7.35 16.88 39.17
C VAL A 332 -7.86 18.05 38.33
N LEU A 333 -7.04 18.49 37.39
CA LEU A 333 -7.40 19.48 36.38
C LEU A 333 -8.08 18.74 35.23
N VAL A 334 -9.39 18.92 35.09
CA VAL A 334 -10.18 18.30 34.04
C VAL A 334 -10.59 19.39 33.06
N LYS A 335 -10.19 19.25 31.80
CA LYS A 335 -10.69 20.13 30.73
C LYS A 335 -12.19 19.91 30.63
N LYS A 336 -12.98 20.99 30.68
CA LYS A 336 -14.46 20.98 30.77
C LYS A 336 -15.14 20.07 29.74
N ASP A 337 -14.46 19.81 28.61
CA ASP A 337 -14.97 19.07 27.47
C ASP A 337 -14.19 17.77 27.15
N SER A 338 -13.34 17.25 28.05
CA SER A 338 -12.56 16.01 27.81
C SER A 338 -12.85 14.90 28.84
N PRO A 339 -13.31 13.70 28.44
CA PRO A 339 -13.48 12.57 29.35
C PRO A 339 -12.17 11.82 29.69
N ASN A 340 -11.03 12.17 29.08
CA ASN A 340 -9.75 11.44 29.25
C ASN A 340 -8.50 12.32 29.47
N ALA A 341 -8.63 13.63 29.67
CA ALA A 341 -7.47 14.47 29.99
C ALA A 341 -7.30 14.60 31.51
N ILE A 342 -6.46 13.75 32.10
CA ILE A 342 -5.69 14.09 33.29
C ILE A 342 -4.25 14.26 32.79
N GLU A 343 -3.86 15.49 32.47
CA GLU A 343 -2.43 15.79 32.32
C GLU A 343 -1.86 16.03 33.72
N SER A 344 -0.93 15.17 34.16
CA SER A 344 -0.17 15.46 35.37
C SER A 344 0.89 16.51 35.05
N PHE A 345 0.73 17.71 35.60
CA PHE A 345 1.85 18.64 35.72
C PHE A 345 2.75 18.13 36.85
N GLU A 346 3.83 17.43 36.52
CA GLU A 346 4.75 16.88 37.54
C GLU A 346 5.67 17.94 38.18
N ASP A 347 5.79 19.15 37.63
CA ASP A 347 6.81 20.11 38.08
C ASP A 347 6.30 21.42 38.72
N LEU A 348 5.05 21.48 39.21
CA LEU A 348 4.61 22.64 40.00
C LEU A 348 3.90 22.23 41.29
N VAL A 349 4.67 21.65 42.21
CA VAL A 349 4.28 21.51 43.61
C VAL A 349 4.76 22.76 44.37
N LEU A 350 3.90 23.78 44.47
CA LEU A 350 4.10 24.85 45.46
C LEU A 350 3.62 24.36 46.83
N THR A 351 4.46 23.59 47.51
CA THR A 351 4.32 23.33 48.94
C THR A 351 5.18 24.30 49.71
N ASN A 352 4.56 25.13 50.56
CA ASN A 352 5.27 25.75 51.67
C ASN A 352 5.57 24.68 52.74
N SER A 353 6.59 24.90 53.58
CA SER A 353 7.06 23.98 54.63
C SER A 353 5.99 23.52 55.64
N ASP A 354 4.81 24.14 55.62
CA ASP A 354 3.77 23.98 56.63
C ASP A 354 2.53 23.23 56.07
N GLY A 355 2.59 22.75 54.82
CA GLY A 355 1.58 21.86 54.25
C GLY A 355 0.28 22.52 53.72
N SER A 356 0.22 23.84 53.59
CA SER A 356 -0.92 24.51 52.95
C SER A 356 -0.69 24.79 51.46
N SER A 357 -1.53 24.24 50.59
CA SER A 357 -1.56 24.52 49.15
C SER A 357 -2.19 25.89 48.86
N LEU A 358 -1.48 26.76 48.13
CA LEU A 358 -2.03 28.02 47.63
C LEU A 358 -2.81 27.77 46.33
N GLY A 359 -4.13 28.00 46.35
CA GLY A 359 -4.98 27.98 45.15
C GLY A 359 -5.76 29.29 45.03
N LEU A 360 -5.77 29.89 43.85
CA LEU A 360 -6.51 31.13 43.58
C LEU A 360 -7.97 30.83 43.26
N VAL A 361 -8.89 31.56 43.88
CA VAL A 361 -10.32 31.54 43.57
C VAL A 361 -10.67 32.93 43.07
N GLU A 362 -11.10 33.00 41.81
CA GLU A 362 -11.62 34.14 41.03
C GLU A 362 -11.88 35.47 41.79
N GLY A 363 -11.42 36.59 41.22
CA GLY A 363 -11.70 37.93 41.74
C GLY A 363 -12.04 38.93 40.62
N ASP A 364 -12.99 39.82 40.90
CA ASP A 364 -13.35 40.94 40.03
C ASP A 364 -12.52 42.18 40.41
N TRP A 365 -11.97 42.87 39.41
CA TRP A 365 -11.19 44.10 39.61
C TRP A 365 -11.99 45.33 39.20
N ASP A 366 -12.03 46.34 40.09
CA ASP A 366 -12.56 47.68 39.80
C ASP A 366 -11.39 48.68 39.73
N PRO A 367 -11.13 49.30 38.57
CA PRO A 367 -10.00 50.21 38.36
C PRO A 367 -10.10 51.54 39.13
N ASN A 368 -11.23 51.84 39.80
CA ASN A 368 -11.44 53.12 40.50
C ASN A 368 -11.14 53.09 42.01
N LEU A 369 -10.67 51.97 42.57
CA LEU A 369 -10.39 51.80 44.00
C LEU A 369 -8.87 51.72 44.29
N GLU A 370 -8.38 52.55 45.23
CA GLU A 370 -6.96 52.56 45.66
C GLU A 370 -6.50 51.26 46.36
N ALA A 371 -7.44 50.41 46.78
CA ALA A 371 -7.18 49.09 47.35
C ALA A 371 -8.19 48.06 46.85
N SER A 372 -7.70 46.89 46.44
CA SER A 372 -8.53 45.75 45.98
C SER A 372 -8.19 44.50 46.77
N THR A 373 -9.23 43.77 47.23
CA THR A 373 -9.06 42.56 48.03
C THR A 373 -9.10 41.33 47.13
N LEU A 374 -7.99 40.60 47.05
CA LEU A 374 -7.89 39.34 46.30
C LEU A 374 -7.85 38.17 47.28
N LYS A 375 -8.63 37.13 46.99
CA LYS A 375 -8.67 35.91 47.81
C LYS A 375 -7.73 34.86 47.25
N LEU A 376 -6.71 34.51 48.04
CA LEU A 376 -5.80 33.40 47.77
C LEU A 376 -6.05 32.31 48.82
N GLY A 377 -6.66 31.21 48.41
CA GLY A 377 -7.07 30.12 49.30
C GLY A 377 -8.00 30.60 50.42
N ARG A 378 -7.61 30.34 51.68
CA ARG A 378 -8.37 30.77 52.88
C ARG A 378 -8.00 32.18 53.37
N GLN A 379 -6.98 32.83 52.84
CA GLN A 379 -6.56 34.17 53.26
C GLN A 379 -7.10 35.26 52.31
N LYS A 380 -7.63 36.34 52.89
CA LYS A 380 -7.92 37.58 52.17
C LYS A 380 -6.67 38.44 52.22
N LEU A 381 -6.03 38.66 51.08
CA LEU A 381 -4.91 39.57 50.97
C LEU A 381 -5.42 40.89 50.39
N ASN A 382 -5.16 41.98 51.11
CA ASN A 382 -5.47 43.33 50.66
C ASN A 382 -4.27 43.86 49.90
N PHE A 383 -4.47 44.16 48.62
CA PHE A 383 -3.44 44.75 47.78
C PHE A 383 -3.68 46.26 47.71
N THR A 384 -2.65 47.04 48.02
CA THR A 384 -2.65 48.48 47.81
C THR A 384 -1.89 48.80 46.53
N PHE A 385 -2.47 49.66 45.68
CA PHE A 385 -1.89 50.03 44.40
C PHE A 385 -1.13 51.34 44.54
N ASN A 386 0.17 51.35 44.25
CA ASN A 386 0.98 52.56 44.27
C ASN A 386 1.94 52.58 43.08
N ARG A 387 1.81 53.58 42.20
CA ARG A 387 2.68 53.82 41.03
C ARG A 387 2.89 52.59 40.11
N GLY A 388 1.82 51.87 39.78
CA GLY A 388 1.89 50.78 38.78
C GLY A 388 2.24 49.40 39.35
N VAL A 389 2.39 49.28 40.68
CA VAL A 389 2.72 48.02 41.35
C VAL A 389 1.72 47.78 42.49
N PHE A 390 1.19 46.56 42.58
CA PHE A 390 0.35 46.15 43.70
C PHE A 390 1.22 45.49 44.77
N ARG A 391 1.04 45.94 46.01
CA ARG A 391 1.84 45.46 47.15
C ARG A 391 0.94 44.84 48.21
N THR A 392 1.37 43.74 48.78
CA THR A 392 0.80 43.18 50.01
C THR A 392 1.56 43.69 51.24
N ALA A 393 0.97 43.59 52.42
CA ALA A 393 1.67 43.89 53.68
C ALA A 393 2.88 42.97 53.93
N ASP A 394 2.92 41.80 53.26
CA ASP A 394 3.88 40.73 53.48
C ASP A 394 5.01 40.72 52.42
N GLY A 395 5.20 41.81 51.67
CA GLY A 395 6.36 42.00 50.77
C GLY A 395 6.19 41.49 49.33
N TRP A 396 5.08 40.84 48.98
CA TRP A 396 4.84 40.37 47.61
C TRP A 396 4.44 41.51 46.67
N LEU A 397 5.02 41.53 45.47
CA LEU A 397 4.79 42.52 44.43
C LEU A 397 4.12 41.87 43.21
N LEU A 398 3.03 42.47 42.73
CA LEU A 398 2.44 42.16 41.44
C LEU A 398 2.71 43.35 40.51
N ALA A 399 3.58 43.15 39.53
CA ALA A 399 4.07 44.21 38.65
C ALA A 399 3.40 44.15 37.26
N VAL A 400 3.06 45.31 36.72
CA VAL A 400 2.52 45.47 35.36
C VAL A 400 3.64 46.04 34.48
N LEU A 401 3.93 45.40 33.33
CA LEU A 401 5.15 45.68 32.58
C LEU A 401 5.20 47.07 31.89
N PHE A 402 4.09 47.80 31.79
CA PHE A 402 4.03 49.14 31.19
C PHE A 402 2.90 49.98 31.80
N ASN A 403 3.10 51.29 31.92
CA ASN A 403 2.18 52.26 32.55
C ASN A 403 0.81 52.48 31.84
N LEU A 404 0.36 51.55 31.00
CA LEU A 404 -0.95 51.59 30.34
C LEU A 404 -1.58 50.18 30.32
N ILE A 405 -2.79 50.05 30.85
CA ILE A 405 -3.51 48.77 31.04
C ILE A 405 -4.53 48.60 29.90
N TYR A 406 -4.39 47.54 29.10
CA TYR A 406 -5.33 47.14 28.04
C TYR A 406 -5.76 45.67 28.25
N PRO A 407 -6.84 45.20 27.59
CA PRO A 407 -7.11 43.77 27.50
C PRO A 407 -5.89 43.04 26.95
N ASP A 408 -5.65 41.82 27.43
CA ASP A 408 -4.50 40.97 27.10
C ASP A 408 -3.15 41.30 27.77
N THR A 409 -3.11 42.30 28.68
CA THR A 409 -1.91 42.61 29.48
C THR A 409 -1.52 41.42 30.38
N LYS A 410 -0.23 41.09 30.38
CA LYS A 410 0.37 39.99 31.14
C LYS A 410 0.78 40.46 32.53
N LEU A 411 0.51 39.66 33.56
CA LEU A 411 0.84 39.94 34.95
C LEU A 411 1.84 38.92 35.49
N VAL A 412 2.81 39.40 36.29
CA VAL A 412 3.87 38.57 36.91
C VAL A 412 3.91 38.86 38.41
N ILE A 413 3.98 37.81 39.22
CA ILE A 413 4.20 37.89 40.68
C ILE A 413 5.70 37.77 40.93
N ILE A 414 6.26 38.68 41.69
CA ILE A 414 7.67 38.70 42.08
C ILE A 414 7.78 38.92 43.58
N ASN A 415 8.76 38.26 44.19
CA ASN A 415 9.16 38.51 45.57
C ASN A 415 10.24 39.62 45.57
N GLU A 416 10.17 40.57 46.50
CA GLU A 416 11.01 41.77 46.52
C GLU A 416 12.51 41.45 46.73
N ASP A 417 12.83 40.27 47.28
CA ASP A 417 14.20 39.83 47.58
C ASP A 417 14.90 39.08 46.42
N GLU A 418 14.22 38.80 45.31
CA GLU A 418 14.81 38.07 44.16
C GLU A 418 15.18 39.01 43.00
N THR A 419 16.44 39.47 42.95
CA THR A 419 16.89 40.47 41.97
C THR A 419 17.22 39.94 40.56
N ASP A 420 17.27 38.61 40.36
CA ASP A 420 17.80 38.00 39.11
C ASP A 420 16.75 37.55 38.06
N LEU A 421 15.46 37.78 38.30
CA LEU A 421 14.36 37.20 37.49
C LEU A 421 14.09 37.86 36.13
N TRP A 422 14.80 38.92 35.75
CA TRP A 422 14.50 39.68 34.53
C TRP A 422 15.04 39.05 33.23
N THR A 423 15.81 37.96 33.29
CA THR A 423 16.53 37.40 32.12
C THR A 423 15.86 36.20 31.44
N ASP A 424 14.83 35.55 32.02
CA ASP A 424 14.15 34.38 31.40
C ASP A 424 12.61 34.49 31.43
N MET A 425 12.07 35.58 30.86
CA MET A 425 10.66 35.98 31.01
C MET A 425 9.61 35.21 30.18
N ASN A 426 10.00 34.21 29.37
CA ASN A 426 9.02 33.37 28.67
C ASN A 426 8.43 32.25 29.55
N LYS A 427 8.96 32.03 30.76
CA LYS A 427 8.53 30.95 31.68
C LYS A 427 7.66 31.42 32.85
N SER A 428 7.56 32.73 33.10
CA SER A 428 6.97 33.30 34.33
C SER A 428 5.62 34.01 34.12
N VAL A 429 5.01 33.90 32.93
CA VAL A 429 3.70 34.50 32.66
C VAL A 429 2.58 33.56 33.13
N MET A 430 1.96 33.89 34.27
CA MET A 430 0.88 33.06 34.83
C MET A 430 -0.53 33.54 34.46
N PHE A 431 -0.76 34.86 34.27
CA PHE A 431 -2.11 35.42 34.15
C PHE A 431 -2.26 36.50 33.06
N ARG A 432 -3.50 36.67 32.58
CA ARG A 432 -3.91 37.66 31.58
C ARG A 432 -5.21 38.36 32.01
N ILE A 433 -5.32 39.66 31.74
CA ILE A 433 -6.53 40.45 31.99
C ILE A 433 -7.44 40.37 30.75
N GLY A 434 -8.64 39.82 30.89
CA GLY A 434 -9.64 39.73 29.83
C GLY A 434 -10.33 41.07 29.53
N GLN A 435 -11.16 41.11 28.47
CA GLN A 435 -11.82 42.31 27.96
C GLN A 435 -12.80 43.01 28.95
N HIS A 436 -13.01 42.46 30.14
CA HIS A 436 -13.87 43.02 31.20
C HIS A 436 -13.15 43.13 32.57
N GLY A 437 -11.82 43.16 32.60
CA GLY A 437 -11.05 43.29 33.84
C GLY A 437 -10.89 41.99 34.65
N LYS A 438 -11.48 40.88 34.19
CA LYS A 438 -11.32 39.56 34.81
C LYS A 438 -9.91 38.99 34.56
N VAL A 439 -9.25 38.53 35.62
CA VAL A 439 -7.91 37.95 35.55
C VAL A 439 -8.02 36.42 35.45
N GLY A 440 -7.49 35.83 34.36
CA GLY A 440 -7.51 34.38 34.13
C GLY A 440 -6.13 33.82 33.74
N PRO A 441 -5.92 32.49 33.81
CA PRO A 441 -4.65 31.87 33.45
C PRO A 441 -4.32 32.08 31.96
N ALA A 442 -3.06 32.41 31.66
CA ALA A 442 -2.64 32.77 30.30
C ALA A 442 -2.67 31.58 29.31
N PHE A 443 -2.75 30.34 29.81
CA PHE A 443 -2.76 29.12 29.02
C PHE A 443 -4.04 28.31 29.33
N ALA A 444 -4.97 28.26 28.37
CA ALA A 444 -6.21 27.45 28.30
C ALA A 444 -7.46 27.93 29.10
N PRO A 445 -8.44 28.59 28.44
CA PRO A 445 -9.66 29.13 29.06
C PRO A 445 -10.76 28.10 29.39
N GLY A 446 -10.44 26.81 29.56
CA GLY A 446 -11.43 25.71 29.64
C GLY A 446 -11.18 24.63 30.70
N LEU A 447 -10.42 24.92 31.74
CA LEU A 447 -10.09 23.96 32.81
C LEU A 447 -11.03 24.11 34.01
N VAL A 448 -11.51 22.97 34.53
CA VAL A 448 -12.29 22.87 35.77
C VAL A 448 -11.48 22.07 36.79
N LEU A 449 -11.48 22.54 38.03
CA LEU A 449 -10.81 21.91 39.17
C LEU A 449 -11.78 20.98 39.90
N GLY A 450 -11.43 19.71 40.06
CA GLY A 450 -12.19 18.74 40.86
C GLY A 450 -11.28 17.75 41.59
N PHE A 451 -11.80 17.12 42.64
CA PHE A 451 -11.09 16.02 43.32
C PHE A 451 -11.39 14.69 42.60
N ASP A 452 -10.44 13.74 42.61
CA ASP A 452 -10.51 12.46 41.89
C ASP A 452 -11.76 11.59 42.16
N HIS A 453 -12.49 11.87 43.26
CA HIS A 453 -13.73 11.18 43.63
C HIS A 453 -15.01 11.89 43.15
N GLU A 454 -14.93 13.11 42.61
CA GLU A 454 -16.11 13.90 42.24
C GLU A 454 -16.52 13.75 40.77
N VAL A 455 -15.72 13.12 39.91
CA VAL A 455 -15.92 13.11 38.46
C VAL A 455 -16.63 11.81 38.01
N VAL A 456 -17.89 11.90 37.56
CA VAL A 456 -18.67 10.74 37.07
C VAL A 456 -19.00 10.91 35.57
N PRO A 457 -18.58 9.98 34.69
CA PRO A 457 -19.03 9.98 33.29
C PRO A 457 -20.51 9.60 33.21
N VAL A 458 -21.31 10.44 32.56
CA VAL A 458 -22.74 10.21 32.32
C VAL A 458 -22.92 9.68 30.90
N PHE A 459 -23.63 8.56 30.77
CA PHE A 459 -24.01 7.95 29.50
C PHE A 459 -25.49 8.23 29.23
N ASP A 460 -25.90 8.26 27.96
CA ASP A 460 -27.32 8.32 27.58
C ASP A 460 -27.60 7.21 26.55
N PRO A 461 -28.34 6.14 26.91
CA PRO A 461 -29.01 5.92 28.20
C PRO A 461 -28.03 5.69 29.37
N PRO A 462 -28.42 6.01 30.62
CA PRO A 462 -27.55 6.00 31.81
C PRO A 462 -27.00 4.63 32.21
N ASN A 463 -27.48 3.55 31.59
CA ASN A 463 -26.86 2.25 31.70
C ASN A 463 -25.80 2.09 30.59
N PRO A 464 -24.51 2.05 30.90
CA PRO A 464 -23.45 1.98 29.89
C PRO A 464 -23.47 0.65 29.10
N TYR A 465 -24.13 -0.39 29.60
CA TYR A 465 -24.38 -1.63 28.85
C TYR A 465 -25.52 -1.48 27.82
N LYS A 466 -26.43 -0.52 28.02
CA LYS A 466 -27.42 -0.12 26.99
C LYS A 466 -26.83 0.84 25.95
N ALA A 467 -25.62 1.37 26.19
CA ALA A 467 -24.85 2.15 25.22
C ALA A 467 -24.01 1.27 24.26
N CYS A 468 -24.06 -0.06 24.43
CA CYS A 468 -23.49 -1.02 23.48
C CYS A 468 -24.45 -1.25 22.32
N VAL A 469 -24.10 -0.75 21.14
CA VAL A 469 -24.88 -0.94 19.92
C VAL A 469 -24.31 -2.13 19.15
N PRO A 470 -25.10 -3.16 18.81
CA PRO A 470 -24.69 -4.21 17.89
C PRO A 470 -24.12 -3.65 16.58
N CYS A 471 -23.05 -4.25 16.06
CA CYS A 471 -22.42 -3.81 14.80
C CYS A 471 -23.43 -3.66 13.66
N HIS A 472 -24.41 -4.56 13.60
CA HIS A 472 -25.42 -4.57 12.56
C HIS A 472 -26.44 -3.44 12.68
N LEU A 473 -26.51 -2.76 13.83
CA LEU A 473 -27.34 -1.56 14.01
C LEU A 473 -26.53 -0.27 13.74
N LEU A 474 -25.19 -0.34 13.70
CA LEU A 474 -24.32 0.82 13.39
C LEU A 474 -24.25 1.11 11.90
N ALA A 475 -24.40 0.09 11.06
CA ALA A 475 -24.49 0.24 9.62
C ALA A 475 -25.86 -0.22 9.14
N LYS A 476 -26.56 0.66 8.42
CA LYS A 476 -27.86 0.35 7.81
C LYS A 476 -27.75 -0.74 6.74
N GLU A 477 -26.60 -0.82 6.05
CA GLU A 477 -26.33 -1.72 4.94
C GLU A 477 -24.93 -2.35 5.08
N PHE A 478 -24.74 -3.56 4.56
CA PHE A 478 -23.48 -4.34 4.62
C PHE A 478 -22.94 -4.58 6.03
N ALA A 479 -23.83 -4.74 7.01
CA ALA A 479 -23.47 -5.07 8.38
C ALA A 479 -22.56 -6.31 8.48
N GLU A 480 -22.75 -7.33 7.63
CA GLU A 480 -21.89 -8.52 7.62
C GLU A 480 -20.47 -8.27 7.10
N LYS A 481 -20.21 -7.09 6.52
CA LYS A 481 -18.89 -6.65 6.04
C LYS A 481 -18.14 -5.82 7.08
N LEU A 482 -18.73 -5.64 8.25
CA LEU A 482 -18.12 -4.97 9.40
C LEU A 482 -17.66 -5.96 10.45
N TRP A 483 -16.55 -5.59 11.09
CA TRP A 483 -16.02 -6.28 12.23
C TRP A 483 -15.76 -5.27 13.35
N CYS A 484 -16.61 -5.28 14.39
CA CYS A 484 -16.34 -4.53 15.62
C CYS A 484 -15.70 -5.44 16.66
N LYS A 485 -14.63 -4.93 17.28
CA LYS A 485 -13.82 -5.67 18.26
C LYS A 485 -14.19 -5.35 19.72
N GLY A 486 -15.41 -4.88 19.99
CA GLY A 486 -15.90 -4.63 21.36
C GLY A 486 -15.49 -3.29 21.98
N ALA A 487 -15.14 -2.28 21.17
CA ALA A 487 -14.68 -0.95 21.61
C ALA A 487 -15.02 0.14 20.57
N THR A 488 -14.39 1.32 20.64
CA THR A 488 -14.50 2.44 19.67
C THR A 488 -13.87 2.17 18.29
N HIS A 489 -13.54 0.91 17.99
CA HIS A 489 -12.90 0.49 16.75
C HIS A 489 -13.86 -0.34 15.91
N VAL A 490 -14.21 0.21 14.75
CA VAL A 490 -14.94 -0.51 13.70
C VAL A 490 -13.98 -0.75 12.55
N SER A 491 -13.96 -1.97 12.03
CA SER A 491 -13.15 -2.31 10.85
C SER A 491 -14.00 -2.86 9.71
N SER A 492 -13.67 -2.51 8.47
CA SER A 492 -14.29 -3.09 7.27
C SER A 492 -13.44 -4.19 6.66
N LEU A 493 -14.09 -5.13 5.98
CA LEU A 493 -13.41 -6.10 5.12
C LEU A 493 -12.71 -5.39 3.94
N PRO A 494 -11.63 -5.97 3.38
CA PRO A 494 -11.04 -5.50 2.13
C PRO A 494 -12.09 -5.41 1.01
N GLY A 495 -11.99 -4.38 0.19
CA GLY A 495 -12.99 -4.01 -0.82
C GLY A 495 -14.12 -3.12 -0.32
N TYR A 496 -14.20 -2.85 0.98
CA TYR A 496 -15.19 -1.96 1.58
C TYR A 496 -14.52 -0.82 2.35
N MET A 497 -15.05 0.38 2.19
CA MET A 497 -14.64 1.58 2.91
C MET A 497 -15.68 1.96 3.96
N LEU A 498 -15.22 2.35 5.13
CA LEU A 498 -16.02 3.06 6.12
C LEU A 498 -15.99 4.56 5.86
N PHE A 499 -17.16 5.17 5.75
CA PHE A 499 -17.32 6.62 5.66
C PHE A 499 -18.16 7.08 6.85
N HIS A 500 -17.64 8.05 7.61
CA HIS A 500 -18.40 8.65 8.70
C HIS A 500 -19.03 9.94 8.20
N ASP A 501 -20.36 9.97 8.14
CA ASP A 501 -21.07 11.20 7.84
C ASP A 501 -21.29 11.97 9.14
N PHE A 502 -20.51 13.03 9.33
CA PHE A 502 -20.58 13.90 10.50
C PHE A 502 -21.94 14.58 10.67
N ALA A 503 -22.66 14.85 9.57
CA ALA A 503 -23.95 15.53 9.62
C ALA A 503 -25.04 14.63 10.21
N THR A 504 -25.05 13.35 9.81
CA THR A 504 -26.03 12.37 10.30
C THR A 504 -25.53 11.55 11.49
N ARG A 505 -24.25 11.70 11.86
CA ARG A 505 -23.53 10.84 12.83
C ARG A 505 -23.67 9.35 12.52
N SER A 506 -23.87 9.01 11.25
CA SER A 506 -24.03 7.63 10.81
C SER A 506 -22.73 7.08 10.23
N LEU A 507 -22.55 5.76 10.34
CA LEU A 507 -21.45 5.06 9.71
C LEU A 507 -21.96 4.41 8.43
N GLU A 508 -21.52 4.94 7.30
CA GLU A 508 -21.84 4.43 5.98
C GLU A 508 -20.76 3.42 5.55
N VAL A 509 -21.19 2.25 5.08
CA VAL A 509 -20.29 1.26 4.48
C VAL A 509 -20.45 1.35 2.97
N HIS A 510 -19.35 1.59 2.26
CA HIS A 510 -19.35 1.69 0.80
C HIS A 510 -18.54 0.56 0.20
N ALA A 511 -19.13 -0.16 -0.76
CA ALA A 511 -18.39 -1.04 -1.65
C ALA A 511 -17.49 -0.20 -2.56
N CYS A 512 -16.20 -0.48 -2.56
CA CYS A 512 -15.25 0.25 -3.37
C CYS A 512 -15.25 -0.30 -4.79
N PRO A 513 -15.41 0.55 -5.82
CA PRO A 513 -15.48 0.03 -7.16
C PRO A 513 -14.22 -0.72 -7.60
N ASN A 514 -13.06 -0.30 -7.09
CA ASN A 514 -11.84 -1.07 -7.19
C ASN A 514 -11.51 -1.66 -5.82
N SER A 515 -11.74 -2.97 -5.65
CA SER A 515 -11.57 -3.62 -4.35
C SER A 515 -10.14 -3.51 -3.78
N TRP A 516 -9.13 -3.38 -4.65
CA TRP A 516 -7.72 -3.21 -4.27
C TRP A 516 -7.41 -1.85 -3.64
N VAL A 517 -8.25 -0.86 -3.88
CA VAL A 517 -8.08 0.51 -3.37
C VAL A 517 -8.49 0.61 -1.91
N CYS A 518 -9.35 -0.30 -1.46
CA CYS A 518 -9.84 -0.37 -0.10
C CYS A 518 -9.21 -1.58 0.60
N PRO A 519 -8.04 -1.42 1.26
CA PRO A 519 -7.35 -2.51 1.92
C PRO A 519 -8.11 -3.09 3.14
N GLY A 520 -9.27 -2.52 3.47
CA GLY A 520 -9.93 -2.69 4.76
C GLY A 520 -9.53 -1.51 5.65
N SER A 521 -10.54 -0.81 6.17
CA SER A 521 -10.31 0.38 6.99
C SER A 521 -10.50 0.04 8.46
N ASN A 522 -9.54 0.40 9.32
CA ASN A 522 -9.77 0.48 10.76
C ASN A 522 -10.14 1.92 11.07
N LEU A 523 -11.41 2.14 11.38
CA LEU A 523 -11.93 3.43 11.76
C LEU A 523 -11.90 3.50 13.29
N SER A 524 -10.92 4.23 13.81
CA SER A 524 -10.90 4.68 15.20
C SER A 524 -11.53 6.07 15.26
N LEU A 525 -12.67 6.15 15.97
CA LEU A 525 -13.27 7.41 16.33
C LEU A 525 -12.59 7.92 17.60
N THR A 526 -12.23 9.21 17.62
CA THR A 526 -11.95 9.92 18.86
C THR A 526 -13.25 10.03 19.67
N THR A 527 -13.15 10.39 20.94
CA THR A 527 -14.32 10.61 21.81
C THR A 527 -15.25 11.72 21.31
N GLU A 528 -14.74 12.62 20.47
CA GLU A 528 -15.50 13.70 19.83
C GLU A 528 -16.20 13.23 18.53
N GLY A 529 -16.05 11.95 18.16
CA GLY A 529 -16.55 11.41 16.89
C GLY A 529 -15.65 11.75 15.70
N GLU A 530 -14.49 12.35 15.91
CA GLU A 530 -13.56 12.67 14.83
C GLU A 530 -12.74 11.45 14.41
N LEU A 531 -12.45 11.35 13.11
CA LEU A 531 -11.58 10.32 12.56
C LEU A 531 -10.12 10.59 12.97
N THR A 532 -9.45 9.63 13.61
CA THR A 532 -8.01 9.78 13.86
C THR A 532 -7.24 9.92 12.54
N SER A 533 -6.24 10.80 12.50
CA SER A 533 -5.41 11.05 11.31
C SER A 533 -4.69 9.79 10.80
N SER A 534 -4.52 8.78 11.66
CA SER A 534 -3.94 7.47 11.37
C SER A 534 -4.83 6.53 10.55
N SER A 535 -6.11 6.83 10.37
CA SER A 535 -7.02 5.99 9.58
C SER A 535 -6.71 6.09 8.08
N ARG A 536 -6.02 5.08 7.54
CA ARG A 536 -5.90 4.91 6.08
C ARG A 536 -7.16 4.22 5.57
N LEU A 537 -8.09 5.02 5.04
CA LEU A 537 -9.34 4.53 4.45
C LEU A 537 -9.15 4.04 3.01
N CYS A 538 -8.33 4.76 2.23
CA CYS A 538 -8.06 4.51 0.82
C CYS A 538 -6.56 4.26 0.58
N SER A 539 -6.23 3.53 -0.48
CA SER A 539 -4.85 3.30 -0.92
C SER A 539 -4.20 4.59 -1.45
N ASP A 540 -2.86 4.61 -1.49
CA ASP A 540 -2.10 5.76 -2.00
C ASP A 540 -2.55 6.12 -3.44
N GLY A 541 -2.86 7.40 -3.66
CA GLY A 541 -3.35 7.90 -4.95
C GLY A 541 -4.86 8.15 -5.01
N TYR A 542 -5.59 7.80 -3.96
CA TYR A 542 -7.04 7.97 -3.86
C TYR A 542 -7.39 8.89 -2.69
N GLU A 543 -8.39 9.73 -2.90
CA GLU A 543 -8.95 10.63 -1.90
C GLU A 543 -9.99 9.92 -1.04
N ARG A 544 -10.19 10.39 0.19
CA ARG A 544 -11.16 9.89 1.18
C ARG A 544 -12.61 10.24 0.77
N SER A 545 -13.03 9.73 -0.38
CA SER A 545 -14.36 9.87 -0.96
C SER A 545 -15.16 8.59 -0.77
N ARG A 546 -16.49 8.63 -0.88
CA ARG A 546 -17.34 7.42 -0.78
C ARG A 546 -16.83 6.31 -1.71
N GLY A 547 -16.47 5.15 -1.16
CA GLY A 547 -15.92 4.02 -1.93
C GLY A 547 -14.54 4.27 -2.57
N CYS A 548 -13.79 5.28 -2.13
CA CYS A 548 -12.48 5.66 -2.69
C CYS A 548 -12.49 5.85 -4.21
N MET A 549 -13.54 6.47 -4.75
CA MET A 549 -13.73 6.63 -6.20
C MET A 549 -12.92 7.80 -6.80
N GLN A 550 -12.47 8.73 -5.97
CA GLN A 550 -11.79 9.95 -6.40
C GLN A 550 -10.27 9.81 -6.33
N CYS A 551 -9.58 10.34 -7.34
CA CYS A 551 -8.11 10.40 -7.34
C CYS A 551 -7.61 11.55 -6.49
N SER A 552 -6.62 11.28 -5.65
CA SER A 552 -5.95 12.33 -4.86
C SER A 552 -5.18 13.32 -5.76
N PRO A 553 -4.90 14.55 -5.30
CA PRO A 553 -4.10 15.52 -6.05
C PRO A 553 -2.77 14.95 -6.56
N GLY A 554 -2.47 15.20 -7.84
CA GLY A 554 -1.29 14.64 -8.53
C GLY A 554 -1.49 13.22 -9.08
N TYR A 555 -2.71 12.69 -9.02
CA TYR A 555 -3.13 11.46 -9.70
C TYR A 555 -4.29 11.77 -10.64
N GLY A 556 -4.43 10.99 -11.71
CA GLY A 556 -5.51 11.11 -12.69
C GLY A 556 -6.13 9.77 -13.04
N ARG A 557 -7.40 9.79 -13.44
CA ARG A 557 -8.18 8.59 -13.75
C ARG A 557 -7.72 7.95 -15.06
N GLN A 558 -7.67 6.62 -15.12
CA GLN A 558 -7.41 5.92 -16.37
C GLN A 558 -8.58 6.13 -17.35
N LYS A 559 -8.28 6.42 -18.63
CA LYS A 559 -9.31 6.86 -19.58
C LYS A 559 -10.46 5.86 -19.75
N LEU A 560 -10.17 4.56 -19.77
CA LEU A 560 -11.18 3.51 -19.91
C LEU A 560 -11.69 2.95 -18.58
N ASP A 561 -11.14 3.41 -17.46
CA ASP A 561 -11.46 2.91 -16.12
C ASP A 561 -11.37 4.06 -15.10
N PRO A 562 -12.49 4.71 -14.75
CA PRO A 562 -12.47 5.91 -13.92
C PRO A 562 -12.06 5.64 -12.47
N PHE A 563 -12.09 4.38 -12.04
CA PHE A 563 -11.78 3.98 -10.66
C PHE A 563 -10.33 3.52 -10.47
N THR A 564 -9.51 3.69 -11.51
CA THR A 564 -8.08 3.40 -11.44
C THR A 564 -7.29 4.70 -11.54
N CYS A 565 -6.72 5.15 -10.42
CA CYS A 565 -5.91 6.35 -10.34
C CYS A 565 -4.43 6.04 -10.64
N ARG A 566 -3.85 6.80 -11.58
CA ARG A 566 -2.42 6.73 -11.92
C ARG A 566 -1.74 8.04 -11.56
N LYS A 567 -0.54 7.94 -10.99
CA LYS A 567 0.27 9.12 -10.65
C LYS A 567 0.62 9.90 -11.91
N CYS A 568 0.30 11.19 -11.91
CA CYS A 568 0.64 12.08 -13.02
C CYS A 568 2.15 12.26 -13.08
N ARG A 569 2.74 12.13 -14.29
CA ARG A 569 4.17 12.45 -14.48
C ARG A 569 4.34 13.96 -14.57
N THR A 570 5.37 14.51 -13.93
CA THR A 570 5.52 15.96 -13.79
C THR A 570 5.79 16.65 -15.14
N GLY A 571 4.90 17.57 -15.52
CA GLY A 571 5.07 18.50 -16.64
C GLY A 571 3.98 18.40 -17.72
N LEU A 572 3.08 19.39 -17.78
CA LEU A 572 2.02 19.51 -18.80
C LEU A 572 2.57 19.33 -20.22
N LEU A 573 3.70 19.97 -20.53
CA LEU A 573 4.34 19.89 -21.85
C LEU A 573 4.80 18.47 -22.19
N GLY A 574 5.30 17.72 -21.20
CA GLY A 574 5.69 16.32 -21.36
C GLY A 574 4.49 15.42 -21.65
N GLN A 575 3.36 15.68 -21.01
CA GLN A 575 2.13 14.90 -21.20
C GLN A 575 1.45 15.20 -22.54
N LEU A 576 1.37 16.49 -22.90
CA LEU A 576 0.83 16.95 -24.19
C LEU A 576 1.69 16.43 -25.35
N SER A 577 3.02 16.58 -25.26
CA SER A 577 3.94 16.09 -26.29
C SER A 577 3.86 14.58 -26.44
N LYS A 578 3.81 13.82 -25.35
CA LYS A 578 3.64 12.36 -25.41
C LYS A 578 2.31 11.95 -26.03
N THR A 579 1.21 12.63 -25.68
CA THR A 579 -0.13 12.33 -26.22
C THR A 579 -0.22 12.66 -27.71
N MET A 580 0.28 13.82 -28.12
CA MET A 580 0.35 14.23 -29.52
C MET A 580 1.31 13.36 -30.32
N LEU A 581 2.46 12.99 -29.75
CA LEU A 581 3.44 12.12 -30.38
C LEU A 581 2.89 10.71 -30.59
N LEU A 582 2.28 10.09 -29.57
CA LEU A 582 1.75 8.73 -29.69
C LEU A 582 0.57 8.67 -30.67
N ASN A 583 -0.43 9.55 -30.51
CA ASN A 583 -1.58 9.58 -31.43
C ASN A 583 -1.15 10.01 -32.84
N GLY A 584 -0.24 10.98 -32.95
CA GLY A 584 0.30 11.45 -34.22
C GLY A 584 1.13 10.39 -34.93
N LEU A 585 2.04 9.69 -34.25
CA LEU A 585 2.80 8.58 -34.82
C LEU A 585 1.89 7.45 -35.27
N PHE A 586 0.90 7.07 -34.46
CA PHE A 586 -0.05 6.04 -34.83
C PHE A 586 -0.88 6.45 -36.05
N TYR A 587 -1.36 7.70 -36.08
CA TYR A 587 -2.09 8.23 -37.23
C TYR A 587 -1.23 8.29 -38.49
N ILE A 588 0.02 8.78 -38.40
CA ILE A 588 0.97 8.78 -39.52
C ILE A 588 1.27 7.35 -40.00
N TRP A 589 1.42 6.40 -39.08
CA TRP A 589 1.60 4.99 -39.42
C TRP A 589 0.36 4.43 -40.11
N ALA A 590 -0.84 4.75 -39.64
CA ALA A 590 -2.09 4.37 -40.29
C ALA A 590 -2.15 4.96 -41.70
N MET A 591 -1.79 6.24 -41.88
CA MET A 591 -1.71 6.91 -43.18
C MET A 591 -0.71 6.25 -44.13
N ARG A 592 0.47 5.87 -43.64
CA ARG A 592 1.50 5.15 -44.41
C ARG A 592 1.09 3.72 -44.74
N SER A 593 0.39 3.06 -43.82
CA SER A 593 -0.15 1.71 -44.01
C SER A 593 -1.25 1.68 -45.06
N ALA A 594 -1.90 2.82 -45.31
CA ALA A 594 -3.02 2.95 -46.23
C ALA A 594 -2.68 2.92 -47.72
N LYS A 595 -1.49 2.45 -48.09
CA LYS A 595 -1.17 2.06 -49.47
C LYS A 595 -1.89 0.74 -49.83
N PRO A 596 -2.03 0.37 -51.11
CA PRO A 596 -2.63 -0.91 -51.52
C PRO A 596 -2.05 -2.09 -50.75
N ARG A 597 -2.93 -2.97 -50.24
CA ARG A 597 -2.60 -3.94 -49.19
C ARG A 597 -1.73 -5.07 -49.75
N THR A 598 -0.58 -5.27 -49.14
CA THR A 598 0.18 -6.52 -49.23
C THR A 598 -0.33 -7.51 -48.19
N ASN A 599 -0.09 -8.81 -48.42
CA ASN A 599 -0.38 -9.88 -47.45
C ASN A 599 0.16 -9.58 -46.04
N THR A 600 1.34 -8.96 -45.94
CA THR A 600 1.94 -8.54 -44.66
C THR A 600 1.06 -7.57 -43.86
N ARG A 601 0.38 -6.63 -44.52
CA ARG A 601 -0.47 -5.64 -43.84
C ARG A 601 -1.77 -6.24 -43.32
N GLN A 602 -2.35 -7.20 -44.05
CA GLN A 602 -3.53 -7.91 -43.58
C GLN A 602 -3.22 -8.78 -42.35
N ILE A 603 -2.09 -9.50 -42.36
CA ILE A 603 -1.61 -10.27 -41.21
C ILE A 603 -1.39 -9.34 -40.01
N PHE A 604 -0.77 -8.18 -40.22
CA PHE A 604 -0.55 -7.20 -39.15
C PHE A 604 -1.86 -6.64 -38.58
N LYS A 605 -2.87 -6.39 -39.41
CA LYS A 605 -4.20 -5.96 -38.95
C LYS A 605 -4.86 -7.03 -38.07
N MET A 606 -4.83 -8.30 -38.47
CA MET A 606 -5.35 -9.41 -37.67
C MET A 606 -4.59 -9.56 -36.35
N PHE A 607 -3.26 -9.38 -36.38
CA PHE A 607 -2.43 -9.37 -35.18
C PHE A 607 -2.82 -8.26 -34.20
N LEU A 608 -3.03 -7.02 -34.68
CA LEU A 608 -3.47 -5.91 -33.83
C LEU A 608 -4.86 -6.16 -33.22
N ALA A 609 -5.78 -6.77 -33.97
CA ALA A 609 -7.09 -7.13 -33.45
C ALA A 609 -6.99 -8.19 -32.34
N PHE A 610 -6.18 -9.23 -32.54
CA PHE A 610 -5.89 -10.23 -31.50
C PHE A 610 -5.24 -9.60 -30.27
N LEU A 611 -4.23 -8.74 -30.48
CA LEU A 611 -3.48 -8.05 -29.43
C LEU A 611 -4.40 -7.21 -28.54
N ALA A 612 -5.35 -6.47 -29.13
CA ALA A 612 -6.31 -5.68 -28.36
C ALA A 612 -7.13 -6.56 -27.39
N ILE A 613 -7.64 -7.71 -27.86
CA ILE A 613 -8.46 -8.62 -27.06
C ILE A 613 -7.64 -9.38 -26.02
N SER A 614 -6.46 -9.89 -26.40
CA SER A 614 -5.58 -10.64 -25.48
C SER A 614 -5.07 -9.74 -24.36
N CYS A 615 -4.73 -8.49 -24.66
CA CYS A 615 -4.36 -7.50 -23.64
C CYS A 615 -5.48 -7.24 -22.63
N ARG A 616 -6.73 -7.10 -23.07
CA ARG A 616 -7.90 -6.94 -22.17
C ARG A 616 -8.12 -8.18 -21.30
N SER A 617 -7.97 -9.36 -21.90
CA SER A 617 -8.03 -10.64 -21.19
C SER A 617 -6.96 -10.71 -20.08
N LEU A 618 -5.73 -10.33 -20.39
CA LEU A 618 -4.62 -10.29 -19.43
C LEU A 618 -4.79 -9.22 -18.34
N ALA A 619 -5.36 -8.06 -18.68
CA ALA A 619 -5.64 -6.97 -17.74
C ALA A 619 -6.72 -7.33 -16.70
N ALA A 620 -7.55 -8.33 -16.98
CA ALA A 620 -8.54 -8.84 -16.06
C ALA A 620 -7.97 -9.77 -14.97
N VAL A 621 -6.84 -10.46 -15.26
CA VAL A 621 -6.23 -11.44 -14.36
C VAL A 621 -5.92 -10.86 -12.96
N PRO A 622 -5.39 -9.63 -12.82
CA PRO A 622 -5.17 -9.00 -11.52
C PRO A 622 -6.42 -8.85 -10.65
N HIS A 623 -7.62 -8.86 -11.23
CA HIS A 623 -8.88 -8.74 -10.49
C HIS A 623 -9.39 -10.07 -9.93
N THR A 624 -8.70 -11.18 -10.19
CA THR A 624 -9.03 -12.49 -9.61
C THR A 624 -8.52 -12.61 -8.16
N ARG A 625 -9.29 -13.25 -7.28
CA ARG A 625 -8.98 -13.38 -5.84
C ARG A 625 -7.64 -14.05 -5.55
N HIS A 626 -7.28 -15.08 -6.34
CA HIS A 626 -6.04 -15.82 -6.18
C HIS A 626 -4.80 -15.09 -6.72
N PHE A 627 -4.97 -13.97 -7.43
CA PHE A 627 -3.85 -13.22 -8.00
C PHE A 627 -2.92 -12.67 -6.92
N GLY A 628 -3.46 -12.24 -5.77
CA GLY A 628 -2.65 -11.77 -4.65
C GLY A 628 -1.71 -12.85 -4.11
N ARG A 629 -2.21 -14.08 -3.99
CA ARG A 629 -1.41 -15.25 -3.57
C ARG A 629 -0.38 -15.62 -4.63
N LEU A 630 -0.79 -15.68 -5.89
CA LEU A 630 0.11 -15.89 -7.04
C LEU A 630 1.24 -14.86 -7.05
N LYS A 631 0.94 -13.57 -6.88
CA LYS A 631 1.95 -12.51 -6.81
C LYS A 631 2.95 -12.73 -5.67
N GLY A 632 2.48 -13.17 -4.50
CA GLY A 632 3.31 -13.52 -3.36
C GLY A 632 4.28 -14.66 -3.67
N ASP A 633 3.73 -15.78 -4.16
CA ASP A 633 4.48 -17.00 -4.49
C ASP A 633 5.47 -16.76 -5.63
N PHE A 634 5.08 -15.93 -6.61
CA PHE A 634 5.87 -15.64 -7.79
C PHE A 634 6.83 -14.46 -7.65
N ASN A 635 6.97 -13.77 -6.50
CA ASN A 635 7.84 -12.57 -6.40
C ASN A 635 9.30 -12.76 -6.91
N TYR A 636 9.76 -14.00 -7.12
CA TYR A 636 10.99 -14.33 -7.85
C TYR A 636 10.87 -14.33 -9.39
N TYR A 637 9.83 -14.92 -9.99
CA TYR A 637 9.59 -14.90 -11.45
C TYR A 637 8.67 -13.74 -11.90
N ALA A 638 8.06 -13.03 -10.96
CA ALA A 638 7.15 -11.91 -11.16
C ALA A 638 7.83 -10.78 -11.92
N GLN A 639 9.16 -10.72 -11.97
CA GLN A 639 9.86 -9.74 -12.79
C GLN A 639 9.66 -10.00 -14.30
N LEU A 640 9.61 -11.27 -14.71
CA LEU A 640 9.36 -11.69 -16.09
C LEU A 640 7.86 -11.59 -16.45
N LEU A 641 6.98 -11.97 -15.53
CA LEU A 641 5.54 -11.74 -15.69
C LEU A 641 5.23 -10.25 -15.70
N ARG A 642 5.86 -9.45 -14.83
CA ARG A 642 5.71 -8.00 -14.80
C ARG A 642 6.23 -7.35 -16.07
N SER A 643 7.29 -7.85 -16.71
CA SER A 643 7.71 -7.32 -18.01
C SER A 643 6.72 -7.70 -19.12
N ALA A 644 6.15 -8.90 -19.11
CA ALA A 644 5.10 -9.30 -20.04
C ALA A 644 3.80 -8.48 -19.84
N PHE A 645 3.33 -8.32 -18.60
CA PHE A 645 2.18 -7.48 -18.26
C PHE A 645 2.47 -5.99 -18.47
N PHE A 646 3.69 -5.52 -18.24
CA PHE A 646 4.09 -4.15 -18.56
C PHE A 646 4.09 -3.93 -20.07
N THR A 647 4.51 -4.92 -20.87
CA THR A 647 4.39 -4.85 -22.33
C THR A 647 2.92 -4.81 -22.73
N ALA A 648 2.05 -5.61 -22.09
CA ALA A 648 0.61 -5.53 -22.30
C ALA A 648 0.06 -4.15 -21.91
N ASP A 649 0.49 -3.57 -20.79
CA ASP A 649 0.05 -2.25 -20.30
C ASP A 649 0.55 -1.11 -21.22
N VAL A 650 1.78 -1.22 -21.75
CA VAL A 650 2.34 -0.32 -22.78
C VAL A 650 1.60 -0.47 -24.10
N MET A 651 1.23 -1.69 -24.51
CA MET A 651 0.49 -1.94 -25.75
C MET A 651 -0.98 -1.54 -25.64
N ILE A 652 -1.63 -1.80 -24.50
CA ILE A 652 -2.93 -1.23 -24.14
C ILE A 652 -2.82 0.28 -24.17
N SER A 653 -1.74 0.85 -23.64
CA SER A 653 -1.50 2.30 -23.69
C SER A 653 -1.17 2.81 -25.10
N ALA A 654 -0.69 1.96 -26.00
CA ALA A 654 -0.38 2.32 -27.39
C ALA A 654 -1.62 2.31 -28.29
N GLU A 655 -2.75 1.75 -27.83
CA GLU A 655 -4.00 1.89 -28.56
C GLU A 655 -4.37 3.39 -28.64
N PRO A 656 -4.77 3.90 -29.81
CA PRO A 656 -5.15 5.30 -29.96
C PRO A 656 -6.23 5.67 -28.96
N GLY A 657 -5.91 6.66 -28.14
CA GLY A 657 -6.82 7.14 -27.11
C GLY A 657 -6.96 6.28 -25.85
N SER A 658 -6.16 5.25 -25.59
CA SER A 658 -6.20 4.50 -24.31
C SER A 658 -5.00 4.78 -23.39
N GLY A 659 -3.83 5.13 -23.91
CA GLY A 659 -2.63 5.46 -23.10
C GLY A 659 -2.12 6.87 -23.17
N ALA A 660 -2.96 7.80 -23.65
CA ALA A 660 -2.81 9.18 -23.20
C ALA A 660 -2.89 9.19 -21.66
N GLU A 661 -1.99 9.94 -21.03
CA GLU A 661 -2.14 10.21 -19.60
C GLU A 661 -3.51 10.87 -19.38
N SER A 662 -4.10 10.64 -18.21
CA SER A 662 -5.42 11.18 -17.88
C SER A 662 -5.48 12.68 -18.18
N PHE A 663 -6.57 13.16 -18.77
CA PHE A 663 -6.76 14.61 -18.88
C PHE A 663 -6.82 15.28 -17.51
N ASP A 664 -7.16 14.54 -16.44
CA ASP A 664 -7.08 15.05 -15.07
C ASP A 664 -5.64 15.50 -14.72
N CYS A 665 -4.64 14.82 -15.26
CA CYS A 665 -3.24 15.16 -15.05
C CYS A 665 -2.82 16.47 -15.75
N TRP A 666 -3.56 16.92 -16.76
CA TRP A 666 -3.27 18.17 -17.46
C TRP A 666 -3.70 19.38 -16.63
N PHE A 667 -4.79 19.25 -15.88
CA PHE A 667 -5.38 20.34 -15.11
C PHE A 667 -5.11 20.23 -13.61
N GLY A 668 -4.41 19.19 -13.16
CA GLY A 668 -4.05 19.00 -11.75
C GLY A 668 -5.22 18.56 -10.87
N GLY A 669 -6.30 18.05 -11.44
CA GLY A 669 -7.51 17.64 -10.73
C GLY A 669 -8.52 16.94 -11.64
N PRO A 670 -9.59 16.35 -11.07
CA PRO A 670 -10.62 15.66 -11.84
C PRO A 670 -11.32 16.62 -12.80
N LEU A 671 -11.48 16.21 -14.06
CA LEU A 671 -12.28 16.94 -15.04
C LEU A 671 -13.72 16.43 -15.11
N GLY A 672 -14.67 17.35 -15.31
CA GLY A 672 -16.05 17.00 -15.65
C GLY A 672 -16.12 16.19 -16.95
N VAL A 673 -17.15 15.35 -17.11
CA VAL A 673 -17.21 14.41 -18.24
C VAL A 673 -17.44 15.12 -19.57
N CYS A 674 -18.18 16.22 -19.58
CA CYS A 674 -18.30 17.08 -20.75
C CYS A 674 -16.94 17.62 -21.21
N SER A 675 -16.10 18.13 -20.30
CA SER A 675 -14.75 18.60 -20.61
C SER A 675 -13.86 17.47 -21.10
N ASN A 676 -13.94 16.29 -20.49
CA ASN A 676 -13.23 15.09 -20.93
C ASN A 676 -13.63 14.68 -22.37
N LEU A 677 -14.92 14.74 -22.70
CA LEU A 677 -15.40 14.46 -24.05
C LEU A 677 -14.87 15.48 -25.06
N VAL A 678 -14.95 16.78 -24.76
CA VAL A 678 -14.42 17.84 -25.63
C VAL A 678 -12.91 17.65 -25.85
N LEU A 679 -12.14 17.42 -24.79
CA LEU A 679 -10.71 17.16 -24.89
C LEU A 679 -10.40 15.87 -25.67
N SER A 680 -11.25 14.85 -25.56
CA SER A 680 -11.13 13.64 -26.38
C SER A 680 -11.28 13.91 -27.88
N TRP A 681 -12.01 14.95 -28.28
CA TRP A 681 -12.14 15.41 -29.68
C TRP A 681 -10.97 16.27 -30.15
N THR A 682 -10.32 17.03 -29.26
CA THR A 682 -9.26 18.00 -29.64
C THR A 682 -8.13 17.38 -30.44
N THR A 683 -7.55 16.27 -29.95
CA THR A 683 -6.39 15.62 -30.60
C THR A 683 -6.76 14.99 -31.94
N PRO A 684 -7.84 14.18 -32.05
CA PRO A 684 -8.30 13.68 -33.34
C PRO A 684 -8.62 14.80 -34.33
N LEU A 685 -9.33 15.85 -33.91
CA LEU A 685 -9.71 16.94 -34.80
C LEU A 685 -8.49 17.73 -35.30
N ALA A 686 -7.53 18.02 -34.42
CA ALA A 686 -6.28 18.68 -34.80
C ALA A 686 -5.51 17.85 -35.84
N LEU A 687 -5.38 16.54 -35.64
CA LEU A 687 -4.70 15.64 -36.59
C LEU A 687 -5.44 15.56 -37.93
N LEU A 688 -6.78 15.57 -37.92
CA LEU A 688 -7.59 15.61 -39.14
C LEU A 688 -7.34 16.91 -39.92
N LEU A 689 -7.44 18.07 -39.26
CA LEU A 689 -7.21 19.38 -39.86
C LEU A 689 -5.80 19.52 -40.42
N ILE A 690 -4.79 19.06 -39.67
CA ILE A 690 -3.39 18.99 -40.14
C ILE A 690 -3.32 18.11 -41.40
N SER A 691 -3.94 16.92 -41.40
CA SER A 691 -3.92 16.07 -42.59
C SER A 691 -4.62 16.68 -43.80
N PHE A 692 -5.69 17.46 -43.59
CA PHE A 692 -6.35 18.19 -44.68
C PHE A 692 -5.47 19.33 -45.23
N ALA A 693 -4.74 20.03 -44.35
CA ALA A 693 -3.83 21.08 -44.77
C ALA A 693 -2.63 20.54 -45.59
N PHE A 694 -2.05 19.41 -45.15
CA PHE A 694 -0.85 18.83 -45.78
C PHE A 694 -1.13 17.92 -46.98
N LEU A 695 -2.31 17.30 -47.07
CA LEU A 695 -2.67 16.35 -48.13
C LEU A 695 -3.79 16.90 -49.01
N ARG A 696 -3.53 18.03 -49.68
CA ARG A 696 -4.47 18.63 -50.64
C ARG A 696 -4.92 17.57 -51.66
N GLY A 697 -6.22 17.37 -51.80
CA GLY A 697 -6.82 16.39 -52.71
C GLY A 697 -7.06 14.99 -52.14
N HIS A 698 -6.58 14.66 -50.93
CA HIS A 698 -6.77 13.34 -50.30
C HIS A 698 -7.66 13.37 -49.03
N TYR A 699 -8.64 14.27 -49.00
CA TYR A 699 -9.51 14.48 -47.83
C TYR A 699 -10.27 13.21 -47.41
N VAL A 700 -10.85 12.48 -48.37
CA VAL A 700 -11.60 11.24 -48.12
C VAL A 700 -10.70 10.18 -47.48
N ARG A 701 -9.47 10.04 -47.98
CA ARG A 701 -8.49 9.09 -47.45
C ARG A 701 -8.16 9.41 -45.99
N SER A 702 -7.84 10.67 -45.70
CA SER A 702 -7.55 11.13 -44.34
C SER A 702 -8.74 10.90 -43.41
N LEU A 703 -9.97 11.22 -43.86
CA LEU A 703 -11.20 11.05 -43.09
C LEU A 703 -11.50 9.57 -42.77
N VAL A 704 -11.32 8.67 -43.74
CA VAL A 704 -11.47 7.24 -43.55
C VAL A 704 -10.45 6.70 -42.53
N ILE A 705 -9.18 7.08 -42.68
CA ILE A 705 -8.12 6.60 -41.79
C ILE A 705 -8.34 7.16 -40.39
N TRP A 706 -8.72 8.42 -40.28
CA TRP A 706 -9.12 9.07 -39.04
C TRP A 706 -10.27 8.32 -38.35
N GLY A 707 -11.32 7.98 -39.10
CA GLY A 707 -12.47 7.23 -38.57
C GLY A 707 -12.06 5.87 -38.02
N ASN A 708 -11.17 5.14 -38.71
CA ASN A 708 -10.72 3.82 -38.25
C ASN A 708 -9.88 3.89 -36.96
N VAL A 709 -9.11 4.97 -36.82
CA VAL A 709 -8.16 5.16 -35.71
C VAL A 709 -8.87 5.71 -34.48
N PHE A 710 -9.71 6.73 -34.64
CA PHE A 710 -10.23 7.52 -33.53
C PHE A 710 -11.72 7.29 -33.22
N ALA A 711 -12.55 6.89 -34.19
CA ALA A 711 -13.99 6.76 -33.94
C ALA A 711 -14.33 5.75 -32.82
N PRO A 712 -13.71 4.56 -32.71
CA PRO A 712 -13.98 3.65 -31.59
C PRO A 712 -13.71 4.28 -30.22
N GLY A 713 -12.59 5.01 -30.09
CA GLY A 713 -12.25 5.72 -28.86
C GLY A 713 -13.23 6.85 -28.52
N LEU A 714 -13.74 7.56 -29.53
CA LEU A 714 -14.74 8.61 -29.37
C LEU A 714 -16.13 8.06 -29.03
N PHE A 715 -16.51 6.89 -29.58
CA PHE A 715 -17.72 6.16 -29.14
C PHE A 715 -17.58 5.75 -27.67
N GLY A 716 -16.41 5.25 -27.26
CA GLY A 716 -16.12 4.96 -25.86
C GLY A 716 -16.24 6.21 -24.97
N ALA A 717 -15.71 7.35 -25.41
CA ALA A 717 -15.81 8.62 -24.69
C ALA A 717 -17.25 9.13 -24.56
N ALA A 718 -18.07 9.00 -25.61
CA ALA A 718 -19.49 9.33 -25.56
C ALA A 718 -20.24 8.41 -24.58
N ALA A 719 -19.92 7.12 -24.56
CA ALA A 719 -20.51 6.14 -23.66
C ALA A 719 -20.19 6.42 -22.17
N MET A 720 -19.13 7.18 -21.84
CA MET A 720 -18.81 7.57 -20.46
C MET A 720 -19.91 8.42 -19.78
N LEU A 721 -20.78 9.06 -20.58
CA LEU A 721 -21.85 9.92 -20.08
C LEU A 721 -23.08 9.14 -19.57
N GLY A 722 -23.13 7.82 -19.81
CA GLY A 722 -24.26 6.95 -19.49
C GLY A 722 -24.21 6.20 -18.15
N PRO A 723 -23.14 5.44 -17.83
CA PRO A 723 -23.17 4.46 -16.75
C PRO A 723 -23.24 5.10 -15.37
N CYS A 724 -24.15 4.55 -14.56
CA CYS A 724 -24.39 4.93 -13.18
C CYS A 724 -23.92 3.82 -12.25
N VAL A 725 -23.34 4.19 -11.12
CA VAL A 725 -22.91 3.25 -10.08
C VAL A 725 -23.51 3.65 -8.74
N ALA A 726 -23.73 2.67 -7.89
CA ALA A 726 -24.02 2.88 -6.47
C ALA A 726 -22.97 2.11 -5.68
N THR A 727 -22.41 2.74 -4.67
CA THR A 727 -21.49 2.09 -3.72
C THR A 727 -22.24 1.43 -2.55
N GLN A 728 -23.57 1.55 -2.53
CA GLN A 728 -24.49 1.09 -1.50
C GLN A 728 -25.74 0.45 -2.11
N ASP A 729 -26.34 -0.50 -1.42
CA ASP A 729 -27.52 -1.25 -1.89
C ASP A 729 -28.78 -0.43 -1.64
N GLY A 730 -29.21 0.34 -2.65
CA GLY A 730 -30.32 1.29 -2.51
C GLY A 730 -29.86 2.72 -2.22
N GLY A 731 -28.55 2.93 -2.06
CA GLY A 731 -27.94 4.24 -1.99
C GLY A 731 -28.10 5.07 -3.28
N GLN A 732 -27.81 6.36 -3.16
CA GLN A 732 -27.88 7.29 -4.27
C GLN A 732 -26.94 6.84 -5.40
N ARG A 733 -27.50 6.63 -6.59
CA ARG A 733 -26.72 6.32 -7.79
C ARG A 733 -26.00 7.59 -8.24
N VAL A 734 -24.69 7.51 -8.35
CA VAL A 734 -23.84 8.58 -8.87
C VAL A 734 -23.35 8.22 -10.26
N LEU A 735 -23.15 9.23 -11.10
CA LEU A 735 -22.62 9.02 -12.43
C LEU A 735 -21.17 8.56 -12.32
N MET A 736 -20.84 7.45 -12.98
CA MET A 736 -19.56 6.76 -12.79
C MET A 736 -18.34 7.65 -13.00
N TYR A 737 -18.34 8.45 -14.06
CA TYR A 737 -17.24 9.36 -14.39
C TYR A 737 -17.39 10.76 -13.76
N GLU A 738 -18.47 11.03 -13.01
CA GLU A 738 -18.64 12.25 -12.19
C GLU A 738 -18.78 11.91 -10.71
N ALA A 739 -18.31 10.72 -10.28
CA ALA A 739 -18.22 10.36 -8.87
C ALA A 739 -17.32 11.35 -8.07
N ALA A 740 -16.46 12.09 -8.78
CA ALA A 740 -15.69 13.21 -8.22
C ALA A 740 -16.53 14.45 -7.85
N PHE A 741 -17.72 14.58 -8.43
CA PHE A 741 -18.60 15.74 -8.29
C PHE A 741 -19.95 15.37 -7.68
N ASP A 742 -20.10 14.15 -7.12
CA ASP A 742 -21.34 13.61 -6.55
C ASP A 742 -22.58 13.79 -7.45
N THR A 743 -22.38 13.78 -8.78
CA THR A 743 -23.47 14.07 -9.71
C THR A 743 -24.48 12.92 -9.71
N GLN A 744 -25.72 13.24 -9.32
CA GLN A 744 -26.78 12.24 -9.23
C GLN A 744 -27.14 11.69 -10.61
N CYS A 745 -27.41 10.39 -10.64
CA CYS A 745 -28.01 9.77 -11.81
C CYS A 745 -29.51 10.05 -11.88
N ALA A 746 -30.00 10.22 -13.11
CA ALA A 746 -31.42 10.24 -13.37
C ALA A 746 -32.06 8.92 -12.92
N SER A 747 -33.17 9.02 -12.21
CA SER A 747 -33.90 7.84 -11.71
C SER A 747 -34.66 7.15 -12.83
N THR A 748 -35.07 7.92 -13.84
CA THR A 748 -35.82 7.45 -15.02
C THR A 748 -35.12 7.85 -16.32
N VAL A 749 -35.42 7.11 -17.40
CA VAL A 749 -34.92 7.41 -18.76
C VAL A 749 -35.37 8.81 -19.22
N LEU A 750 -36.60 9.21 -18.87
CA LEU A 750 -37.13 10.52 -19.24
C LEU A 750 -36.36 11.66 -18.55
N GLU A 751 -36.00 11.51 -17.27
CA GLU A 751 -35.10 12.44 -16.59
C GLU A 751 -33.72 12.45 -17.23
N ALA A 752 -33.19 11.28 -17.61
CA ALA A 752 -31.90 11.20 -18.28
C ALA A 752 -31.90 12.00 -19.60
N LEU A 753 -32.98 11.91 -20.38
CA LEU A 753 -33.15 12.66 -21.63
C LEU A 753 -33.29 14.17 -21.43
N LYS A 754 -33.68 14.65 -20.24
CA LYS A 754 -33.69 16.09 -19.93
C LYS A 754 -32.30 16.65 -19.65
N LEU A 755 -31.32 15.80 -19.32
CA LEU A 755 -29.97 16.26 -19.00
C LEU A 755 -29.18 16.60 -20.29
N PRO A 756 -28.49 17.75 -20.35
CA PRO A 756 -27.76 18.18 -21.54
C PRO A 756 -26.64 17.20 -21.94
N ARG A 757 -26.07 16.49 -20.96
CA ARG A 757 -25.06 15.45 -21.20
C ARG A 757 -25.56 14.29 -22.05
N SER A 758 -26.83 13.91 -21.92
CA SER A 758 -27.41 12.81 -22.70
C SER A 758 -27.54 13.20 -24.18
N TRP A 759 -27.97 14.43 -24.45
CA TRP A 759 -28.00 14.98 -25.81
C TRP A 759 -26.61 15.08 -26.41
N LEU A 760 -25.61 15.50 -25.63
CA LEU A 760 -24.22 15.53 -26.08
C LEU A 760 -23.72 14.12 -26.45
N ALA A 761 -24.03 13.10 -25.65
CA ALA A 761 -23.69 11.70 -25.93
C ALA A 761 -24.38 11.18 -27.20
N ILE A 762 -25.69 11.43 -27.34
CA ILE A 762 -26.50 11.02 -28.49
C ILE A 762 -26.00 11.71 -29.77
N PHE A 763 -25.81 13.03 -29.74
CA PHE A 763 -25.31 13.80 -30.87
C PHE A 763 -23.92 13.34 -31.30
N THR A 764 -23.01 13.15 -30.33
CA THR A 764 -21.66 12.66 -30.61
C THR A 764 -21.70 11.27 -31.22
N SER A 765 -22.51 10.36 -30.68
CA SER A 765 -22.65 8.99 -31.19
C SER A 765 -23.26 8.96 -32.59
N LEU A 766 -24.30 9.78 -32.84
CA LEU A 766 -24.94 9.91 -34.14
C LEU A 766 -23.96 10.48 -35.18
N LEU A 767 -23.23 11.53 -34.81
CA LEU A 767 -22.20 12.13 -35.68
C LEU A 767 -21.13 11.10 -36.04
N LEU A 768 -20.63 10.33 -35.09
CA LEU A 768 -19.65 9.27 -35.33
C LEU A 768 -20.23 8.11 -36.15
N PHE A 769 -21.51 7.80 -35.99
CA PHE A 769 -22.20 6.78 -36.80
C PHE A 769 -22.31 7.22 -38.26
N ILE A 770 -22.63 8.50 -38.49
CA ILE A 770 -22.69 9.09 -39.82
C ILE A 770 -21.29 9.16 -40.45
N LEU A 771 -20.30 9.72 -39.75
CA LEU A 771 -18.93 9.89 -40.23
C LEU A 771 -18.15 8.58 -40.37
N GLY A 772 -18.53 7.53 -39.62
CA GLY A 772 -17.92 6.21 -39.67
C GLY A 772 -18.75 5.26 -40.54
N PRO A 773 -19.56 4.36 -39.96
CA PRO A 773 -20.31 3.34 -40.66
C PRO A 773 -21.07 3.79 -41.91
N VAL A 774 -21.87 4.86 -41.84
CA VAL A 774 -22.72 5.31 -42.96
C VAL A 774 -21.87 5.85 -44.10
N LEU A 775 -20.93 6.75 -43.81
CA LEU A 775 -20.01 7.27 -44.82
C LEU A 775 -19.19 6.15 -45.47
N TRP A 776 -18.71 5.19 -44.68
CA TRP A 776 -17.92 4.08 -45.20
C TRP A 776 -18.74 3.13 -46.07
N LEU A 777 -19.99 2.86 -45.68
CA LEU A 777 -20.90 2.07 -46.50
C LEU A 777 -21.21 2.79 -47.81
N SER A 778 -21.44 4.10 -47.76
CA SER A 778 -21.61 4.93 -48.95
C SER A 778 -20.38 4.90 -49.86
N LEU A 779 -19.17 5.00 -49.30
CA LEU A 779 -17.92 4.92 -50.06
C LEU A 779 -17.62 3.51 -50.60
N ALA A 780 -18.06 2.46 -49.90
CA ALA A 780 -17.90 1.08 -50.34
C ALA A 780 -18.87 0.72 -51.48
N ASN A 781 -20.04 1.34 -51.49
CA ASN A 781 -21.07 1.17 -52.53
C ASN A 781 -20.90 2.11 -53.73
N ALA A 782 -20.20 3.24 -53.56
CA ALA A 782 -19.86 4.11 -54.67
C ALA A 782 -19.06 3.31 -55.71
N ASP A 783 -19.54 3.35 -56.96
CA ASP A 783 -19.03 2.48 -58.00
C ASP A 783 -17.56 2.78 -58.32
N LEU A 784 -16.74 1.74 -58.44
CA LEU A 784 -15.28 1.87 -58.60
C LEU A 784 -14.87 2.32 -60.01
N GLU A 785 -15.82 2.56 -60.91
CA GLU A 785 -15.55 3.05 -62.26
C GLU A 785 -15.06 4.51 -62.29
N GLN A 786 -15.24 5.28 -61.22
CA GLN A 786 -14.75 6.66 -61.16
C GLN A 786 -13.31 6.77 -60.62
N ALA A 787 -12.50 7.53 -61.36
CA ALA A 787 -11.17 8.08 -61.06
C ALA A 787 -10.14 7.15 -60.36
N GLU A 788 -8.97 6.99 -60.98
CA GLU A 788 -7.86 6.16 -60.46
C GLU A 788 -7.42 6.54 -59.03
N ASP A 789 -7.56 7.81 -58.64
CA ASP A 789 -7.31 8.29 -57.27
C ASP A 789 -8.34 7.81 -56.23
N GLN A 790 -9.62 7.71 -56.61
CA GLN A 790 -10.66 7.11 -55.76
C GLN A 790 -10.40 5.62 -55.57
N ARG A 791 -9.93 4.93 -56.62
CA ARG A 791 -9.55 3.51 -56.55
C ARG A 791 -8.42 3.25 -55.56
N GLN A 792 -7.44 4.15 -55.45
CA GLN A 792 -6.37 4.02 -54.44
C GLN A 792 -6.90 4.23 -53.01
N THR A 793 -7.82 5.19 -52.82
CA THR A 793 -8.39 5.52 -51.50
C THR A 793 -9.35 4.43 -51.01
N ILE A 794 -10.31 4.05 -51.85
CA ILE A 794 -11.28 2.98 -51.56
C ILE A 794 -10.56 1.64 -51.50
N GLY A 795 -9.55 1.43 -52.36
CA GLY A 795 -8.69 0.25 -52.36
C GLY A 795 -8.09 -0.06 -51.00
N TYR A 796 -7.75 0.95 -50.18
CA TYR A 796 -7.28 0.70 -48.81
C TYR A 796 -8.35 0.06 -47.91
N LEU A 797 -9.60 0.51 -48.00
CA LEU A 797 -10.73 -0.04 -47.24
C LEU A 797 -11.04 -1.46 -47.70
N VAL A 798 -11.14 -1.65 -49.02
CA VAL A 798 -11.73 -2.84 -49.60
C VAL A 798 -10.71 -3.93 -49.99
N ALA A 799 -9.41 -3.64 -49.98
CA ALA A 799 -8.41 -4.57 -50.50
C ALA A 799 -8.40 -5.90 -49.73
N GLY A 800 -8.51 -6.99 -50.52
CA GLY A 800 -8.51 -8.38 -50.07
C GLY A 800 -9.86 -8.93 -49.68
N TYR A 801 -10.93 -8.10 -49.68
CA TYR A 801 -12.30 -8.59 -49.56
C TYR A 801 -12.89 -8.87 -50.93
N ARG A 802 -13.86 -9.79 -50.97
CA ARG A 802 -14.62 -10.05 -52.19
C ARG A 802 -15.36 -8.78 -52.62
N PRO A 803 -15.54 -8.54 -53.94
CA PRO A 803 -16.22 -7.33 -54.44
C PRO A 803 -17.64 -7.13 -53.87
N THR A 804 -18.36 -8.20 -53.56
CA THR A 804 -19.71 -8.15 -52.97
C THR A 804 -19.73 -7.89 -51.45
N LEU A 805 -18.57 -7.97 -50.79
CA LEU A 805 -18.42 -7.91 -49.33
C LEU A 805 -17.55 -6.73 -48.88
N ARG A 806 -17.46 -5.68 -49.69
CA ARG A 806 -16.70 -4.45 -49.37
C ARG A 806 -17.16 -3.76 -48.08
N TRP A 807 -18.44 -3.93 -47.74
CA TRP A 807 -19.04 -3.44 -46.50
C TRP A 807 -18.45 -4.09 -45.22
N TRP A 808 -17.69 -5.18 -45.34
CA TRP A 808 -17.12 -5.88 -44.17
C TRP A 808 -16.23 -5.00 -43.28
N GLU A 809 -15.57 -3.99 -43.85
CA GLU A 809 -14.76 -3.05 -43.06
C GLU A 809 -15.63 -2.24 -42.07
N VAL A 810 -16.90 -1.97 -42.41
CA VAL A 810 -17.88 -1.36 -41.50
C VAL A 810 -18.17 -2.27 -40.31
N THR A 811 -18.31 -3.58 -40.55
CA THR A 811 -18.48 -4.58 -39.48
C THR A 811 -17.28 -4.63 -38.55
N VAL A 812 -16.06 -4.55 -39.09
CA VAL A 812 -14.82 -4.47 -38.29
C VAL A 812 -14.79 -3.20 -37.44
N LEU A 813 -15.19 -2.04 -37.99
CA LEU A 813 -15.28 -0.78 -37.24
C LEU A 813 -16.33 -0.85 -36.13
N ALA A 814 -17.52 -1.37 -36.44
CA ALA A 814 -18.62 -1.53 -35.49
C ALA A 814 -18.21 -2.43 -34.32
N ARG A 815 -17.54 -3.56 -34.59
CA ARG A 815 -16.96 -4.44 -33.56
C ARG A 815 -16.00 -3.70 -32.63
N LYS A 816 -15.07 -2.91 -33.19
CA LYS A 816 -14.12 -2.12 -32.39
C LYS A 816 -14.85 -1.08 -31.53
N ALA A 817 -15.80 -0.35 -32.10
CA ALA A 817 -16.59 0.63 -31.37
C ALA A 817 -17.36 -0.02 -30.21
N ALA A 818 -17.99 -1.18 -30.45
CA ALA A 818 -18.70 -1.94 -29.41
C ALA A 818 -17.77 -2.36 -28.26
N ILE A 819 -16.54 -2.83 -28.55
CA ILE A 819 -15.53 -3.16 -27.54
C ILE A 819 -15.21 -1.94 -26.65
N TYR A 820 -15.03 -0.75 -27.27
CA TYR A 820 -14.76 0.48 -26.52
C TYR A 820 -15.96 0.94 -25.68
N VAL A 821 -17.18 0.84 -26.22
CA VAL A 821 -18.42 1.16 -25.48
C VAL A 821 -18.59 0.24 -24.27
N VAL A 822 -18.37 -1.07 -24.41
CA VAL A 822 -18.40 -2.02 -23.29
C VAL A 822 -17.32 -1.67 -22.27
N ALA A 823 -16.10 -1.40 -22.73
CA ALA A 823 -14.99 -1.09 -21.84
C ALA A 823 -15.23 0.16 -20.98
N THR A 824 -15.89 1.19 -21.52
CA THR A 824 -16.21 2.41 -20.77
C THR A 824 -17.51 2.30 -19.99
N SER A 825 -18.47 1.48 -20.42
CA SER A 825 -19.73 1.28 -19.69
C SER A 825 -19.57 0.35 -18.48
N PHE A 826 -18.68 -0.63 -18.58
CA PHE A 826 -18.41 -1.64 -17.57
C PHE A 826 -16.90 -1.70 -17.31
N PRO A 827 -16.31 -0.77 -16.55
CA PRO A 827 -14.87 -0.76 -16.36
C PRO A 827 -14.39 -2.00 -15.60
N MET A 828 -13.14 -2.39 -15.86
CA MET A 828 -12.57 -3.66 -15.38
C MET A 828 -12.45 -3.70 -13.86
N SER A 829 -12.21 -2.54 -13.23
CA SER A 829 -12.20 -2.39 -11.79
C SER A 829 -13.54 -2.74 -11.14
N TRP A 830 -14.65 -2.25 -11.71
CA TRP A 830 -16.00 -2.33 -11.13
C TRP A 830 -16.71 -3.65 -11.40
N ALA A 831 -16.84 -4.02 -12.67
CA ALA A 831 -17.67 -5.15 -13.09
C ALA A 831 -16.89 -6.05 -14.06
N PRO A 832 -15.77 -6.65 -13.61
CA PRO A 832 -14.88 -7.41 -14.50
C PRO A 832 -15.60 -8.58 -15.17
N GLY A 833 -16.48 -9.29 -14.45
CA GLY A 833 -17.26 -10.39 -15.02
C GLY A 833 -18.18 -9.92 -16.16
N THR A 834 -18.99 -8.90 -15.92
CA THR A 834 -19.91 -8.31 -16.91
C THR A 834 -19.15 -7.77 -18.13
N HIS A 835 -18.02 -7.08 -17.91
CA HIS A 835 -17.13 -6.62 -18.97
C HIS A 835 -16.72 -7.77 -19.89
N LEU A 836 -16.19 -8.86 -19.33
CA LEU A 836 -15.71 -10.00 -20.12
C LEU A 836 -16.84 -10.76 -20.80
N ILE A 837 -18.02 -10.88 -20.18
CA ILE A 837 -19.18 -11.53 -20.80
C ILE A 837 -19.63 -10.78 -22.05
N TYR A 838 -19.75 -9.44 -21.98
CA TYR A 838 -20.12 -8.66 -23.15
C TYR A 838 -19.04 -8.66 -24.22
N LEU A 839 -17.75 -8.61 -23.84
CA LEU A 839 -16.66 -8.77 -24.80
C LEU A 839 -16.71 -10.13 -25.49
N LEU A 840 -16.90 -11.22 -24.73
CA LEU A 840 -17.03 -12.57 -25.27
C LEU A 840 -18.22 -12.65 -26.24
N GLY A 841 -19.37 -12.09 -25.88
CA GLY A 841 -20.54 -12.02 -26.76
C GLY A 841 -20.25 -11.30 -28.08
N ILE A 842 -19.59 -10.13 -28.03
CA ILE A 842 -19.18 -9.39 -29.24
C ILE A 842 -18.25 -10.22 -30.13
N ILE A 843 -17.27 -10.91 -29.53
CA ILE A 843 -16.32 -11.73 -30.28
C ILE A 843 -16.99 -12.97 -30.88
N LEU A 844 -17.87 -13.65 -30.15
CA LEU A 844 -18.62 -14.81 -30.64
C LEU A 844 -19.55 -14.43 -31.80
N VAL A 845 -20.27 -13.31 -31.70
CA VAL A 845 -21.11 -12.81 -32.81
C VAL A 845 -20.24 -12.46 -34.00
N ALA A 846 -19.11 -11.76 -33.79
CA ALA A 846 -18.19 -11.43 -34.88
C ALA A 846 -17.58 -12.68 -35.54
N GLU A 847 -17.23 -13.71 -34.76
CA GLU A 847 -16.73 -14.98 -35.27
C GLU A 847 -17.79 -15.71 -36.09
N LEU A 848 -19.03 -15.81 -35.58
CA LEU A 848 -20.14 -16.44 -36.28
C LEU A 848 -20.41 -15.76 -37.63
N VAL A 849 -20.49 -14.42 -37.64
CA VAL A 849 -20.69 -13.65 -38.86
C VAL A 849 -19.49 -13.82 -39.81
N HIS A 850 -18.26 -13.88 -39.30
CA HIS A 850 -17.06 -14.07 -40.13
C HIS A 850 -16.99 -15.45 -40.78
N VAL A 851 -17.29 -16.51 -40.02
CA VAL A 851 -17.28 -17.90 -40.51
C VAL A 851 -18.38 -18.14 -41.55
N THR A 852 -19.53 -17.48 -41.41
CA THR A 852 -20.65 -17.57 -42.36
C THR A 852 -20.36 -16.78 -43.64
N VAL A 853 -19.89 -15.53 -43.52
CA VAL A 853 -19.70 -14.62 -44.65
C VAL A 853 -18.41 -14.89 -45.44
N LYS A 854 -17.32 -15.29 -44.77
CA LYS A 854 -15.99 -15.52 -45.37
C LYS A 854 -15.54 -14.35 -46.29
N PRO A 855 -15.39 -13.15 -45.71
CA PRO A 855 -15.24 -11.89 -46.45
C PRO A 855 -14.01 -11.79 -47.36
N TYR A 856 -12.92 -12.51 -47.04
CA TYR A 856 -11.68 -12.42 -47.80
C TYR A 856 -11.74 -13.21 -49.12
N GLU A 857 -11.04 -12.72 -50.13
CA GLU A 857 -10.80 -13.45 -51.39
C GLU A 857 -9.92 -14.69 -51.12
N ASN A 858 -8.83 -14.51 -50.37
CA ASN A 858 -7.95 -15.59 -49.98
C ASN A 858 -8.55 -16.41 -48.83
N ALA A 859 -8.79 -17.71 -49.08
CA ALA A 859 -9.30 -18.64 -48.07
C ALA A 859 -8.39 -18.75 -46.83
N SER A 860 -7.08 -18.57 -47.00
CA SER A 860 -6.10 -18.57 -45.91
C SER A 860 -6.33 -17.42 -44.91
N PHE A 861 -6.72 -16.22 -45.38
CA PHE A 861 -7.05 -15.09 -44.51
C PHE A 861 -8.39 -15.27 -43.80
N ASN A 862 -9.39 -15.83 -44.47
CA ASN A 862 -10.63 -16.22 -43.79
C ASN A 862 -10.37 -17.20 -42.64
N ARG A 863 -9.54 -18.23 -42.89
CA ARG A 863 -9.16 -19.21 -41.86
C ARG A 863 -8.35 -18.57 -40.74
N LEU A 864 -7.39 -17.70 -41.07
CA LEU A 864 -6.55 -17.03 -40.09
C LEU A 864 -7.38 -16.12 -39.17
N GLU A 865 -8.24 -15.25 -39.71
CA GLU A 865 -9.08 -14.39 -38.87
C GLU A 865 -10.05 -15.20 -38.02
N ALA A 866 -10.70 -16.23 -38.58
CA ALA A 866 -11.58 -17.13 -37.82
C ALA A 866 -10.85 -17.77 -36.64
N GLN A 867 -9.65 -18.32 -36.88
CA GLN A 867 -8.82 -18.92 -35.81
C GLN A 867 -8.43 -17.89 -34.76
N THR A 868 -8.11 -16.65 -35.16
CA THR A 868 -7.72 -15.61 -34.22
C THR A 868 -8.88 -15.14 -33.34
N LEU A 869 -10.09 -15.04 -33.90
CA LEU A 869 -11.30 -14.72 -33.14
C LEU A 869 -11.67 -15.87 -32.18
N GLY A 870 -11.62 -17.12 -32.64
CA GLY A 870 -11.87 -18.28 -31.79
C GLY A 870 -10.87 -18.39 -30.63
N ILE A 871 -9.57 -18.15 -30.88
CA ILE A 871 -8.57 -18.16 -29.80
C ILE A 871 -8.77 -16.98 -28.85
N SER A 872 -9.15 -15.79 -29.35
CA SER A 872 -9.56 -14.66 -28.50
C SER A 872 -10.78 -15.02 -27.63
N ALA A 873 -11.78 -15.71 -28.16
CA ALA A 873 -12.93 -16.19 -27.40
C ALA A 873 -12.52 -17.20 -26.31
N ILE A 874 -11.62 -18.14 -26.63
CA ILE A 874 -11.06 -19.09 -25.65
C ILE A 874 -10.30 -18.35 -24.54
N CYS A 875 -9.47 -17.36 -24.87
CA CYS A 875 -8.77 -16.54 -23.88
C CYS A 875 -9.75 -15.81 -22.94
N LEU A 876 -10.80 -15.20 -23.49
CA LEU A 876 -11.85 -14.53 -22.70
C LEU A 876 -12.61 -15.52 -21.81
N ALA A 877 -12.98 -16.69 -22.34
CA ALA A 877 -13.66 -17.74 -21.58
C ALA A 877 -12.78 -18.30 -20.46
N LEU A 878 -11.49 -18.51 -20.70
CA LEU A 878 -10.53 -18.93 -19.67
C LEU A 878 -10.43 -17.89 -18.56
N VAL A 879 -10.28 -16.61 -18.88
CA VAL A 879 -10.22 -15.55 -17.87
C VAL A 879 -11.55 -15.43 -17.10
N LEU A 880 -12.68 -15.55 -17.79
CA LEU A 880 -13.99 -15.56 -17.14
C LEU A 880 -14.10 -16.73 -16.15
N SER A 881 -13.60 -17.92 -16.52
CA SER A 881 -13.57 -19.08 -15.62
C SER A 881 -12.67 -18.87 -14.39
N LEU A 882 -11.63 -18.03 -14.51
CA LEU A 882 -10.75 -17.65 -13.39
C LEU A 882 -11.36 -16.56 -12.48
N LEU A 883 -12.33 -15.79 -12.98
CA LEU A 883 -13.06 -14.77 -12.22
C LEU A 883 -14.27 -15.35 -11.49
N VAL A 884 -14.93 -16.35 -12.07
CA VAL A 884 -16.04 -17.04 -11.39
C VAL A 884 -15.48 -17.77 -10.17
N GLU A 885 -15.86 -17.31 -8.99
CA GLU A 885 -15.44 -17.95 -7.74
C GLU A 885 -16.11 -19.32 -7.62
N TRP A 886 -15.38 -20.38 -7.97
CA TRP A 886 -15.79 -21.72 -7.57
C TRP A 886 -15.40 -21.91 -6.10
N PRO A 887 -16.35 -22.19 -5.19
CA PRO A 887 -16.08 -22.26 -3.75
C PRO A 887 -14.99 -23.28 -3.38
N PHE A 888 -14.71 -24.23 -4.28
CA PHE A 888 -13.72 -25.28 -4.10
C PHE A 888 -12.62 -25.30 -5.17
N MET A 889 -12.39 -24.20 -5.92
CA MET A 889 -11.33 -24.19 -6.93
C MET A 889 -9.97 -24.46 -6.27
N PRO A 890 -9.30 -25.59 -6.55
CA PRO A 890 -7.96 -25.81 -6.04
C PRO A 890 -7.04 -24.75 -6.62
N TYR A 891 -6.13 -24.21 -5.80
CA TYR A 891 -5.16 -23.21 -6.25
C TYR A 891 -4.33 -23.71 -7.46
N SER A 892 -4.08 -25.02 -7.56
CA SER A 892 -3.44 -25.65 -8.72
C SER A 892 -4.23 -25.45 -10.02
N CYS A 893 -5.56 -25.56 -10.02
CA CYS A 893 -6.39 -25.31 -11.20
C CYS A 893 -6.29 -23.86 -11.66
N TYR A 894 -6.22 -22.91 -10.73
CA TYR A 894 -6.03 -21.50 -11.04
C TYR A 894 -4.65 -21.24 -11.69
N VAL A 895 -3.59 -21.83 -11.13
CA VAL A 895 -2.23 -21.74 -11.71
C VAL A 895 -2.20 -22.35 -13.11
N VAL A 896 -2.77 -23.55 -13.30
CA VAL A 896 -2.87 -24.20 -14.62
C VAL A 896 -3.64 -23.33 -15.61
N GLY A 897 -4.77 -22.75 -15.22
CA GLY A 897 -5.56 -21.86 -16.08
C GLY A 897 -4.78 -20.63 -16.54
N ILE A 898 -4.04 -19.99 -15.64
CA ILE A 898 -3.16 -18.86 -16.01
C ILE A 898 -2.01 -19.31 -16.91
N THR A 899 -1.37 -20.44 -16.60
CA THR A 899 -0.30 -20.98 -17.46
C THR A 899 -0.82 -21.27 -18.86
N CYS A 900 -2.01 -21.89 -18.99
CA CYS A 900 -2.66 -22.11 -20.28
C CYS A 900 -2.94 -20.80 -21.01
N LEU A 901 -3.50 -19.79 -20.33
CA LEU A 901 -3.75 -18.46 -20.92
C LEU A 901 -2.46 -17.82 -21.46
N LEU A 902 -1.38 -17.85 -20.67
CA LEU A 902 -0.09 -17.29 -21.06
C LEU A 902 0.55 -18.06 -22.23
N LEU A 903 0.46 -19.40 -22.23
CA LEU A 903 0.97 -20.23 -23.33
C LEU A 903 0.20 -20.00 -24.63
N ILE A 904 -1.13 -19.92 -24.58
CA ILE A 904 -1.98 -19.66 -25.75
C ILE A 904 -1.67 -18.28 -26.33
N THR A 905 -1.63 -17.24 -25.48
CA THR A 905 -1.33 -15.87 -25.92
C THR A 905 0.08 -15.72 -26.48
N ALA A 906 1.09 -16.25 -25.79
CA ALA A 906 2.48 -16.25 -26.26
C ALA A 906 2.64 -17.04 -27.57
N GLY A 907 2.05 -18.24 -27.66
CA GLY A 907 2.05 -19.06 -28.86
C GLY A 907 1.47 -18.34 -30.07
N MET A 908 0.36 -17.63 -29.89
CA MET A 908 -0.23 -16.81 -30.94
C MET A 908 0.65 -15.63 -31.35
N TYR A 909 1.30 -14.95 -30.40
CA TYR A 909 2.25 -13.89 -30.74
C TYR A 909 3.42 -14.41 -31.57
N PHE A 910 4.03 -15.53 -31.18
CA PHE A 910 5.09 -16.16 -31.96
C PHE A 910 4.61 -16.59 -33.35
N PHE A 911 3.39 -17.12 -33.45
CA PHE A 911 2.78 -17.50 -34.72
C PHE A 911 2.62 -16.30 -35.65
N PHE A 912 2.09 -15.18 -35.16
CA PHE A 912 1.95 -13.95 -35.94
C PHE A 912 3.29 -13.35 -36.37
N ILE A 913 4.28 -13.32 -35.47
CA ILE A 913 5.64 -12.86 -35.81
C ILE A 913 6.22 -13.72 -36.93
N ARG A 914 6.11 -15.05 -36.83
CA ARG A 914 6.56 -15.98 -37.88
C ARG A 914 5.85 -15.73 -39.21
N LEU A 915 4.51 -15.55 -39.20
CA LEU A 915 3.74 -15.26 -40.40
C LEU A 915 4.15 -13.92 -41.02
N TYR A 916 4.35 -12.89 -40.20
CA TYR A 916 4.76 -11.56 -40.63
C TYR A 916 6.14 -11.61 -41.29
N VAL A 917 7.13 -12.25 -40.64
CA VAL A 917 8.49 -12.41 -41.17
C VAL A 917 8.47 -13.19 -42.49
N LYS A 918 7.74 -14.31 -42.55
CA LYS A 918 7.61 -15.11 -43.78
C LYS A 918 7.00 -14.29 -44.92
N ALA A 919 5.94 -13.54 -44.65
CA ALA A 919 5.27 -12.70 -45.65
C ALA A 919 6.16 -11.52 -46.10
N ALA A 920 6.97 -10.95 -45.20
CA ALA A 920 7.93 -9.89 -45.53
C ALA A 920 9.06 -10.41 -46.43
N PHE A 921 9.62 -11.59 -46.15
CA PHE A 921 10.61 -12.21 -47.02
C PHE A 921 10.04 -12.59 -48.38
N ALA A 922 8.80 -13.12 -48.44
CA ALA A 922 8.13 -13.42 -49.70
C ALA A 922 7.94 -12.14 -50.56
N ALA A 923 7.53 -11.03 -49.94
CA ALA A 923 7.38 -9.75 -50.63
C ALA A 923 8.71 -9.23 -51.19
N ASN A 924 9.81 -9.37 -50.44
CA ASN A 924 11.15 -8.99 -50.93
C ASN A 924 11.61 -9.88 -52.09
N LYS A 925 11.35 -11.20 -52.02
CA LYS A 925 11.70 -12.12 -53.11
C LYS A 925 10.94 -11.80 -54.41
N SER A 926 9.63 -11.54 -54.32
CA SER A 926 8.84 -11.14 -55.50
C SER A 926 9.35 -9.83 -56.11
N ARG A 927 9.81 -8.89 -55.28
CA ARG A 927 10.40 -7.63 -55.75
C ARG A 927 11.73 -7.86 -56.48
N GLN A 928 12.59 -8.73 -55.96
CA GLN A 928 13.86 -9.07 -56.62
C GLN A 928 13.66 -9.76 -57.98
N VAL A 929 12.71 -10.70 -58.08
CA VAL A 929 12.40 -11.36 -59.36
C VAL A 929 11.92 -10.34 -60.38
N PHE A 930 11.02 -9.43 -59.99
CA PHE A 930 10.52 -8.38 -60.87
C PHE A 930 11.61 -7.37 -61.29
N GLU A 931 12.52 -7.00 -60.38
CA GLU A 931 13.69 -6.16 -60.70
C GLU A 931 14.70 -6.89 -61.61
N THR A 932 14.82 -8.22 -61.52
CA THR A 932 15.72 -9.00 -62.38
C THR A 932 15.14 -9.22 -63.78
N GLU A 933 13.82 -9.42 -63.90
CA GLU A 933 13.14 -9.58 -65.20
C GLU A 933 12.96 -8.25 -65.96
N MET A 934 12.91 -7.12 -65.26
CA MET A 934 12.80 -5.78 -65.88
C MET A 934 14.14 -5.05 -66.07
N LEU A 935 15.27 -5.66 -65.71
CA LEU A 935 16.55 -5.18 -66.24
C LEU A 935 16.46 -5.35 -67.76
N PRO A 936 16.52 -4.26 -68.54
CA PRO A 936 16.37 -4.34 -69.98
C PRO A 936 17.43 -5.31 -70.49
N VAL A 937 16.98 -6.39 -71.13
CA VAL A 937 17.83 -7.22 -71.98
C VAL A 937 18.56 -6.22 -72.86
N GLN A 938 19.86 -6.00 -72.60
CA GLN A 938 20.69 -5.20 -73.48
C GLN A 938 20.65 -5.93 -74.81
N VAL A 939 19.80 -5.43 -75.73
CA VAL A 939 19.83 -5.86 -77.12
C VAL A 939 21.25 -5.56 -77.58
N PRO A 940 22.06 -6.57 -77.94
CA PRO A 940 23.40 -6.32 -78.43
C PRO A 940 23.25 -5.42 -79.66
N SER A 941 23.82 -4.23 -79.57
CA SER A 941 23.97 -3.30 -80.69
C SER A 941 24.74 -4.03 -81.80
N SER A 942 24.00 -4.58 -82.77
CA SER A 942 24.56 -5.10 -84.00
C SER A 942 25.04 -3.92 -84.83
N ARG A 943 26.31 -3.58 -84.65
CA ARG A 943 27.05 -2.63 -85.46
C ARG A 943 27.23 -3.23 -86.86
N THR A 944 26.30 -2.96 -87.77
CA THR A 944 26.50 -3.16 -89.21
C THR A 944 27.45 -2.09 -89.73
N GLU A 945 28.74 -2.41 -89.82
CA GLU A 945 29.68 -1.66 -90.66
C GLU A 945 29.32 -1.90 -92.13
N PHE A 946 28.76 -0.86 -92.77
CA PHE A 946 28.66 -0.75 -94.22
C PHE A 946 30.06 -0.42 -94.75
N GLN A 947 30.66 -1.35 -95.48
CA GLN A 947 31.90 -1.16 -96.22
C GLN A 947 31.53 -0.66 -97.63
N GLU A 948 31.66 0.64 -97.87
CA GLU A 948 31.67 1.22 -99.23
C GLU A 948 33.02 0.93 -99.88
N THR A 949 33.04 0.08 -100.89
CA THR A 949 34.16 -0.03 -101.84
C THR A 949 33.80 0.72 -103.12
N SER A 950 34.54 1.78 -103.40
CA SER A 950 34.61 2.45 -104.71
C SER A 950 35.55 1.68 -105.64
N HIS A 951 35.03 1.21 -106.78
CA HIS A 951 35.73 1.18 -108.06
C HIS A 951 34.72 1.22 -109.20
#